data_AF-A0A1I8M7C7-F1
#
_entry.id   AF-A0A1I8M7C7-F1
#
_cell.length_a   1.000
_cell.length_b   1.000
_cell.length_c   1.000
_cell.angle_alpha   90.00
_cell.angle_beta   90.00
_cell.angle_gamma   90.00
#
_symmetry.space_group_name_H-M   'P 1'
#
loop_
_entity.id
_entity.type
_entity.pdbx_description
1 polymer ?
#
loop_
_entity_poly.entity_id
_entity_poly.type
_entity_poly.pdbx_seq_one_letter_code
_entity_poly.pdbx_strand_id
1 'polypeptide(L)'
;MDRTKRDLEGVINSQKEQLARYEKRLKDVVTAYKGLLKEKEALETSLAAISSQEKKVDNGNSSSTSDVSGQSEAETVPPPDTNNDDNNEKASIQGQIATLMNSLATLSAEKSRMEASFQADKKQLRAQIQLKEQLISDLHSKLQESKERAKADVDEVKAKWIIERQEREKETNNQMLMIRELQKLYADERHLKENIEMQLNNFKTNFASNEAEHSRVNELQTQLKEAKAQLKQLQAEKGVSDNAKINVNSTTLLKQLQQEMQQLKEQHAVAIKSEQRRVQMAEEESRKQAILHEANLANLETKLAELSRTVGNYDRLRQQDQEAINVLKKQLQDLERTTNENSSTLHSKCAEKPIQANDSYNDTDLGHIVDEILRLKRIIIKENSRSPNPIDLASIFSVGTDHSHCQAELLDTLHQLDGARNEIEQLKEKVEQQKSHISTLQEKVKVLNRNIDEQELELKHYNEKLQISIKEERDKWKSLQSDIENDYRNKLNELEQQLQKQRQRSLQLLDEKEQEIKALQTSFEIFHASNNTGISLMPNEAPVCASSDGESNEDVPAPSNVRKVSLKAKKLSVGESCHMLHYANEIARKDIEIANLRKAKYQAETAMRKAIHDKVVSQEELSNKIDALEEQVDRLERCQTREGANLEYLKNVVISYIVSKDADGKRHMMNAISAVLQFTPAEMQVINASFQKK
;
A
#
# COMPACT_ATOMS: atom_id res chain seq x y z
N MET A 1 -41.87 -11.22 -33.47
CA MET A 1 -41.57 -12.58 -32.96
C MET A 1 -40.32 -13.06 -33.67
N ASP A 2 -39.14 -12.67 -33.19
CA ASP A 2 -37.96 -12.56 -34.05
C ASP A 2 -36.79 -13.36 -33.47
N ARG A 3 -36.57 -14.57 -34.00
CA ARG A 3 -35.25 -15.21 -33.88
C ARG A 3 -34.31 -14.44 -34.79
N THR A 4 -33.19 -13.97 -34.25
CA THR A 4 -32.23 -13.16 -35.01
C THR A 4 -31.84 -13.90 -36.28
N LYS A 5 -31.72 -13.21 -37.42
CA LYS A 5 -31.41 -13.83 -38.72
C LYS A 5 -30.20 -14.78 -38.64
N ARG A 6 -29.19 -14.38 -37.87
CA ARG A 6 -27.97 -15.14 -37.52
C ARG A 6 -28.25 -16.48 -36.82
N ASP A 7 -29.26 -16.55 -35.94
CA ASP A 7 -29.62 -17.76 -35.20
C ASP A 7 -30.34 -18.77 -36.10
N LEU A 8 -31.21 -18.26 -36.98
CA LEU A 8 -31.84 -19.07 -38.02
C LEU A 8 -30.82 -19.58 -39.05
N GLU A 9 -29.87 -18.73 -39.46
CA GLU A 9 -28.72 -19.13 -40.29
C GLU A 9 -27.86 -20.20 -39.59
N GLY A 10 -27.62 -20.08 -38.28
CA GLY A 10 -26.92 -21.07 -37.47
C GLY A 10 -27.65 -22.42 -37.41
N VAL A 11 -28.96 -22.42 -37.17
CA VAL A 11 -29.80 -23.63 -37.19
C VAL A 11 -29.82 -24.27 -38.57
N ILE A 12 -29.99 -23.47 -39.64
CA ILE A 12 -29.97 -23.96 -41.03
C ILE A 12 -28.60 -24.59 -41.38
N ASN A 13 -27.49 -24.00 -40.93
CA ASN A 13 -26.16 -24.54 -41.17
C ASN A 13 -25.92 -25.84 -40.37
N SER A 14 -26.36 -25.92 -39.11
CA SER A 14 -26.35 -27.16 -38.32
C SER A 14 -27.20 -28.27 -38.97
N GLN A 15 -28.39 -27.93 -39.48
CA GLN A 15 -29.25 -28.87 -40.21
C GLN A 15 -28.61 -29.34 -41.53
N LYS A 16 -27.98 -28.44 -42.30
CA LYS A 16 -27.21 -28.81 -43.51
C LYS A 16 -26.05 -29.75 -43.17
N GLU A 17 -25.32 -29.49 -42.09
CA GLU A 17 -24.22 -30.35 -41.68
C GLU A 17 -24.70 -31.74 -41.23
N GLN A 18 -25.81 -31.79 -40.48
CA GLN A 18 -26.46 -33.06 -40.11
C GLN A 18 -26.94 -33.82 -41.35
N LEU A 19 -27.59 -33.15 -42.30
CA LEU A 19 -28.02 -33.76 -43.56
C LEU A 19 -26.83 -34.30 -44.36
N ALA A 20 -25.73 -33.56 -44.49
CA ALA A 20 -24.51 -34.02 -45.16
C ALA A 20 -23.88 -35.24 -44.45
N ARG A 21 -23.89 -35.27 -43.11
CA ARG A 21 -23.45 -36.43 -42.30
C ARG A 21 -24.35 -37.66 -42.53
N TYR A 22 -25.67 -37.48 -42.59
CA TYR A 22 -26.61 -38.57 -42.89
C TYR A 22 -26.52 -39.04 -44.34
N GLU A 23 -26.38 -38.14 -45.30
CA GLU A 23 -26.21 -38.44 -46.73
C GLU A 23 -24.93 -39.24 -46.96
N LYS A 24 -23.80 -38.83 -46.34
CA LYS A 24 -22.56 -39.61 -46.38
C LYS A 24 -22.77 -41.00 -45.78
N ARG A 25 -23.33 -41.10 -44.56
CA ARG A 25 -23.55 -42.38 -43.90
C ARG A 25 -24.49 -43.30 -44.69
N LEU A 26 -25.47 -42.74 -45.39
CA LEU A 26 -26.35 -43.48 -46.30
C LEU A 26 -25.62 -43.96 -47.55
N LYS A 27 -24.76 -43.12 -48.16
CA LYS A 27 -23.87 -43.51 -49.27
C LYS A 27 -22.91 -44.64 -48.86
N ASP A 28 -22.34 -44.56 -47.66
CA ASP A 28 -21.46 -45.58 -47.10
C ASP A 28 -22.22 -46.92 -46.90
N VAL A 29 -23.42 -46.87 -46.28
CA VAL A 29 -24.29 -48.05 -46.08
C VAL A 29 -24.77 -48.65 -47.40
N VAL A 30 -25.18 -47.85 -48.37
CA VAL A 30 -25.59 -48.32 -49.71
C VAL A 30 -24.40 -48.93 -50.46
N THR A 31 -23.18 -48.42 -50.26
CA THR A 31 -21.97 -48.99 -50.85
C THR A 31 -21.61 -50.33 -50.22
N ALA A 32 -21.70 -50.45 -48.89
CA ALA A 32 -21.50 -51.71 -48.17
C ALA A 32 -22.56 -52.76 -48.56
N TYR A 33 -23.84 -52.36 -48.65
CA TYR A 33 -24.92 -53.24 -49.10
C TYR A 33 -24.70 -53.73 -50.53
N LYS A 34 -24.23 -52.87 -51.44
CA LYS A 34 -23.86 -53.26 -52.82
C LYS A 34 -22.62 -54.16 -52.89
N GLY A 35 -21.70 -54.07 -51.93
CA GLY A 35 -20.60 -55.03 -51.79
C GLY A 35 -21.12 -56.40 -51.36
N LEU A 36 -21.83 -56.45 -50.23
CA LEU A 36 -22.43 -57.66 -49.67
C LEU A 36 -23.41 -58.36 -50.64
N LEU A 37 -24.14 -57.59 -51.46
CA LEU A 37 -25.00 -58.15 -52.51
C LEU A 37 -24.18 -58.91 -53.57
N LYS A 38 -23.04 -58.37 -54.01
CA LYS A 38 -22.15 -59.06 -54.96
C LYS A 38 -21.49 -60.29 -54.33
N GLU A 39 -21.11 -60.22 -53.06
CA GLU A 39 -20.60 -61.39 -52.33
C GLU A 39 -21.68 -62.48 -52.24
N LYS A 40 -22.93 -62.10 -51.97
CA LYS A 40 -24.09 -63.02 -51.99
C LYS A 40 -24.33 -63.61 -53.38
N GLU A 41 -24.35 -62.79 -54.44
CA GLU A 41 -24.53 -63.24 -55.83
C GLU A 41 -23.40 -64.19 -56.28
N ALA A 42 -22.15 -63.90 -55.89
CA ALA A 42 -21.00 -64.78 -56.12
C ALA A 42 -21.12 -66.12 -55.36
N LEU A 43 -21.62 -66.09 -54.11
CA LEU A 43 -21.86 -67.30 -53.33
C LEU A 43 -23.04 -68.12 -53.87
N GLU A 44 -24.16 -67.49 -54.23
CA GLU A 44 -25.33 -68.17 -54.80
C GLU A 44 -25.02 -68.79 -56.17
N THR A 45 -24.24 -68.12 -57.02
CA THR A 45 -23.76 -68.71 -58.28
C THR A 45 -22.77 -69.86 -58.04
N SER A 46 -21.90 -69.77 -57.03
CA SER A 46 -21.02 -70.89 -56.65
C SER A 46 -21.81 -72.11 -56.14
N LEU A 47 -22.84 -71.88 -55.33
CA LEU A 47 -23.69 -72.93 -54.76
C LEU A 47 -24.58 -73.59 -55.82
N ALA A 48 -25.12 -72.80 -56.76
CA ALA A 48 -25.84 -73.32 -57.93
C ALA A 48 -24.95 -74.19 -58.83
N ALA A 49 -23.69 -73.80 -59.05
CA ALA A 49 -22.74 -74.60 -59.83
C ALA A 49 -22.45 -75.97 -59.17
N ILE A 50 -22.30 -76.00 -57.84
CA ILE A 50 -22.05 -77.21 -57.05
C ILE A 50 -23.30 -78.11 -56.97
N SER A 51 -24.48 -77.56 -56.61
CA SER A 51 -25.70 -78.36 -56.45
C SER A 51 -26.26 -78.90 -57.78
N SER A 52 -25.84 -78.31 -58.92
CA SER A 52 -26.07 -78.89 -60.25
C SER A 52 -25.33 -80.23 -60.47
N GLN A 53 -24.30 -80.53 -59.68
CA GLN A 53 -23.55 -81.79 -59.74
C GLN A 53 -24.22 -82.89 -58.89
N GLU A 54 -24.73 -82.55 -57.70
CA GLU A 54 -25.40 -83.50 -56.78
C GLU A 54 -26.59 -84.22 -57.45
N LYS A 55 -27.37 -83.49 -58.27
CA LYS A 55 -28.55 -84.03 -58.98
C LYS A 55 -28.25 -85.06 -60.08
N LYS A 56 -26.99 -85.38 -60.37
CA LYS A 56 -26.58 -86.39 -61.36
C LYS A 56 -26.06 -87.69 -60.75
N VAL A 57 -25.74 -87.73 -59.45
CA VAL A 57 -25.02 -88.86 -58.83
C VAL A 57 -25.96 -89.91 -58.24
N ASP A 58 -27.20 -89.54 -57.88
CA ASP A 58 -28.14 -90.44 -57.19
C ASP A 58 -29.31 -90.85 -58.10
N ASN A 59 -29.11 -91.92 -58.88
CA ASN A 59 -30.20 -92.70 -59.49
C ASN A 59 -29.81 -94.18 -59.63
N GLY A 60 -29.66 -94.84 -58.48
CA GLY A 60 -29.24 -96.23 -58.37
C GLY A 60 -30.27 -97.15 -57.72
N ASN A 61 -31.21 -97.65 -58.52
CA ASN A 61 -32.09 -98.83 -58.28
C ASN A 61 -33.40 -98.66 -57.47
N SER A 62 -34.51 -99.14 -58.06
CA SER A 62 -35.86 -99.41 -57.49
C SER A 62 -36.67 -98.22 -56.92
N SER A 63 -38.00 -98.10 -57.13
CA SER A 63 -38.94 -98.90 -57.96
C SER A 63 -40.24 -98.13 -58.29
N SER A 64 -40.76 -98.33 -59.51
CA SER A 64 -42.18 -98.29 -59.94
C SER A 64 -43.23 -97.41 -59.20
N THR A 65 -43.90 -96.51 -59.93
CA THR A 65 -45.31 -96.69 -60.39
C THR A 65 -45.76 -95.57 -61.36
N SER A 66 -46.42 -95.96 -62.46
CA SER A 66 -47.55 -95.33 -63.21
C SER A 66 -47.87 -93.81 -63.07
N ASP A 67 -48.28 -93.07 -64.11
CA ASP A 67 -48.49 -93.41 -65.54
C ASP A 67 -48.77 -92.14 -66.41
N VAL A 68 -48.70 -92.30 -67.75
CA VAL A 68 -49.57 -91.73 -68.84
C VAL A 68 -50.13 -90.29 -68.72
N SER A 69 -50.13 -89.38 -69.70
CA SER A 69 -49.57 -89.20 -71.07
C SER A 69 -49.91 -87.75 -71.51
N GLY A 70 -49.39 -87.13 -72.58
CA GLY A 70 -48.39 -87.50 -73.60
C GLY A 70 -48.62 -86.71 -74.92
N GLN A 71 -47.65 -86.78 -75.87
CA GLN A 71 -47.76 -86.40 -77.30
C GLN A 71 -47.97 -84.89 -77.64
N SER A 72 -47.57 -84.33 -78.79
CA SER A 72 -46.67 -84.70 -79.91
C SER A 72 -46.53 -83.47 -80.85
N GLU A 73 -45.68 -83.33 -81.88
CA GLU A 73 -44.55 -84.04 -82.54
C GLU A 73 -43.58 -82.90 -83.02
N ALA A 74 -42.26 -82.99 -83.26
CA ALA A 74 -41.32 -83.94 -83.88
C ALA A 74 -41.15 -83.84 -85.43
N GLU A 75 -39.98 -83.34 -85.88
CA GLU A 75 -39.28 -83.59 -87.17
C GLU A 75 -37.96 -82.76 -87.19
N THR A 76 -36.82 -83.13 -87.79
CA THR A 76 -36.42 -84.27 -88.66
C THR A 76 -34.99 -84.80 -88.34
N VAL A 77 -34.82 -86.13 -88.45
CA VAL A 77 -33.67 -86.93 -88.99
C VAL A 77 -32.18 -86.62 -88.63
N PRO A 78 -31.39 -87.61 -88.12
CA PRO A 78 -29.92 -87.57 -87.88
C PRO A 78 -29.13 -88.24 -89.07
N PRO A 79 -27.88 -88.77 -89.01
CA PRO A 79 -26.82 -88.81 -87.96
C PRO A 79 -25.42 -88.43 -88.57
N PRO A 80 -24.25 -88.95 -88.11
CA PRO A 80 -23.81 -89.41 -86.80
C PRO A 80 -22.61 -88.60 -86.23
N ASP A 81 -22.31 -88.75 -84.93
CA ASP A 81 -20.96 -89.17 -84.50
C ASP A 81 -20.93 -89.58 -83.02
N THR A 82 -20.33 -90.74 -82.73
CA THR A 82 -20.24 -91.32 -81.39
C THR A 82 -18.96 -90.90 -80.68
N ASN A 83 -18.98 -89.80 -79.91
CA ASN A 83 -17.93 -89.42 -78.93
C ASN A 83 -18.33 -88.28 -77.96
N ASN A 84 -19.62 -88.03 -77.73
CA ASN A 84 -20.07 -86.75 -77.14
C ASN A 84 -20.32 -86.74 -75.63
N ASP A 85 -20.57 -87.85 -74.94
CA ASP A 85 -20.89 -87.81 -73.50
C ASP A 85 -19.69 -87.39 -72.63
N ASP A 86 -18.50 -88.00 -72.82
CA ASP A 86 -17.26 -87.58 -72.14
C ASP A 86 -16.94 -86.10 -72.40
N ASN A 87 -17.19 -85.61 -73.62
CA ASN A 87 -16.97 -84.21 -73.97
C ASN A 87 -18.02 -83.28 -73.33
N ASN A 88 -19.28 -83.69 -73.24
CA ASN A 88 -20.34 -82.94 -72.57
C ASN A 88 -20.10 -82.85 -71.05
N GLU A 89 -19.69 -83.95 -70.40
CA GLU A 89 -19.35 -83.94 -68.97
C GLU A 89 -18.13 -83.07 -68.71
N LYS A 90 -17.07 -83.22 -69.51
CA LYS A 90 -15.84 -82.41 -69.41
C LYS A 90 -16.10 -80.92 -69.65
N ALA A 91 -16.94 -80.57 -70.63
CA ALA A 91 -17.35 -79.19 -70.88
C ALA A 91 -18.23 -78.62 -69.75
N SER A 92 -19.12 -79.44 -69.17
CA SER A 92 -19.95 -79.07 -68.02
C SER A 92 -19.09 -78.76 -66.78
N ILE A 93 -18.15 -79.65 -66.46
CA ILE A 93 -17.17 -79.47 -65.37
C ILE A 93 -16.29 -78.23 -65.63
N GLN A 94 -15.83 -78.02 -66.87
CA GLN A 94 -15.04 -76.85 -67.23
C GLN A 94 -15.84 -75.53 -67.08
N GLY A 95 -17.15 -75.55 -67.38
CA GLY A 95 -18.08 -74.44 -67.12
C GLY A 95 -18.32 -74.17 -65.63
N GLN A 96 -18.46 -75.22 -64.81
CA GLN A 96 -18.52 -75.11 -63.35
C GLN A 96 -17.24 -74.51 -62.77
N ILE A 97 -16.06 -75.00 -63.21
CA ILE A 97 -14.75 -74.46 -62.79
C ILE A 97 -14.62 -72.97 -63.18
N ALA A 98 -15.04 -72.57 -64.38
CA ALA A 98 -15.04 -71.16 -64.78
C ALA A 98 -15.98 -70.30 -63.91
N THR A 99 -17.15 -70.82 -63.54
CA THR A 99 -18.10 -70.14 -62.65
C THR A 99 -17.55 -69.96 -61.24
N LEU A 100 -16.94 -71.02 -60.68
CA LEU A 100 -16.27 -71.00 -59.37
C LEU A 100 -15.03 -70.09 -59.35
N MET A 101 -14.29 -70.03 -60.45
CA MET A 101 -13.15 -69.12 -60.60
C MET A 101 -13.60 -67.65 -60.63
N ASN A 102 -14.71 -67.35 -61.32
CA ASN A 102 -15.27 -66.00 -61.41
C ASN A 102 -15.89 -65.53 -60.08
N SER A 103 -16.57 -66.40 -59.33
CA SER A 103 -17.08 -66.07 -58.00
C SER A 103 -15.95 -65.88 -56.97
N LEU A 104 -14.93 -66.74 -56.99
CA LEU A 104 -13.73 -66.59 -56.15
C LEU A 104 -12.95 -65.31 -56.49
N ALA A 105 -12.81 -64.95 -57.77
CA ALA A 105 -12.22 -63.69 -58.19
C ALA A 105 -13.02 -62.47 -57.69
N THR A 106 -14.36 -62.54 -57.73
CA THR A 106 -15.26 -61.50 -57.23
C THR A 106 -15.14 -61.31 -55.71
N LEU A 107 -15.15 -62.41 -54.95
CA LEU A 107 -14.94 -62.41 -53.50
C LEU A 107 -13.55 -61.91 -53.13
N SER A 108 -12.51 -62.30 -53.87
CA SER A 108 -11.14 -61.81 -53.68
C SER A 108 -11.02 -60.30 -53.95
N ALA A 109 -11.71 -59.78 -54.96
CA ALA A 109 -11.72 -58.37 -55.30
C ALA A 109 -12.42 -57.52 -54.23
N GLU A 110 -13.62 -57.91 -53.78
CA GLU A 110 -14.35 -57.15 -52.75
C GLU A 110 -13.66 -57.27 -51.37
N LYS A 111 -13.10 -58.44 -51.02
CA LYS A 111 -12.23 -58.60 -49.85
C LYS A 111 -11.01 -57.67 -49.90
N SER A 112 -10.29 -57.63 -51.03
CA SER A 112 -9.14 -56.74 -51.20
C SER A 112 -9.53 -55.27 -51.10
N ARG A 113 -10.72 -54.90 -51.61
CA ARG A 113 -11.29 -53.55 -51.54
C ARG A 113 -11.66 -53.16 -50.10
N MET A 114 -12.24 -54.08 -49.32
CA MET A 114 -12.51 -53.88 -47.89
C MET A 114 -11.24 -53.80 -47.05
N GLU A 115 -10.22 -54.61 -47.34
CA GLU A 115 -8.95 -54.52 -46.64
C GLU A 115 -8.22 -53.19 -46.95
N ALA A 116 -8.22 -52.76 -48.20
CA ALA A 116 -7.65 -51.46 -48.60
C ALA A 116 -8.35 -50.28 -47.91
N SER A 117 -9.68 -50.29 -47.78
CA SER A 117 -10.42 -49.23 -47.08
C SER A 117 -10.16 -49.25 -45.58
N PHE A 118 -10.06 -50.44 -44.96
CA PHE A 118 -9.70 -50.57 -43.54
C PHE A 118 -8.28 -50.07 -43.24
N GLN A 119 -7.29 -50.41 -44.06
CA GLN A 119 -5.91 -49.91 -43.87
C GLN A 119 -5.83 -48.39 -44.08
N ALA A 120 -6.65 -47.82 -44.99
CA ALA A 120 -6.77 -46.38 -45.19
C ALA A 120 -7.38 -45.67 -43.97
N ASP A 121 -8.50 -46.15 -43.44
CA ASP A 121 -9.13 -45.59 -42.23
C ASP A 121 -8.21 -45.73 -41.01
N LYS A 122 -7.58 -46.89 -40.82
CA LYS A 122 -6.56 -47.11 -39.78
C LYS A 122 -5.38 -46.13 -39.87
N LYS A 123 -4.96 -45.74 -41.08
CA LYS A 123 -3.95 -44.68 -41.29
C LYS A 123 -4.51 -43.29 -40.96
N GLN A 124 -5.75 -43.00 -41.36
CA GLN A 124 -6.43 -41.73 -41.08
C GLN A 124 -6.68 -41.53 -39.57
N LEU A 125 -7.09 -42.58 -38.85
CA LEU A 125 -7.29 -42.56 -37.40
C LEU A 125 -5.97 -42.33 -36.65
N ARG A 126 -4.88 -42.99 -37.06
CA ARG A 126 -3.53 -42.74 -36.51
C ARG A 126 -3.09 -41.28 -36.71
N ALA A 127 -3.29 -40.72 -37.90
CA ALA A 127 -3.00 -39.30 -38.16
C ALA A 127 -3.87 -38.35 -37.31
N GLN A 128 -5.16 -38.66 -37.12
CA GLN A 128 -6.04 -37.89 -36.24
C GLN A 128 -5.65 -37.98 -34.75
N ILE A 129 -5.14 -39.12 -34.29
CA ILE A 129 -4.62 -39.29 -32.94
C ILE A 129 -3.37 -38.42 -32.77
N GLN A 130 -2.38 -38.54 -33.67
CA GLN A 130 -1.15 -37.75 -33.63
C GLN A 130 -1.41 -36.23 -33.67
N LEU A 131 -2.34 -35.75 -34.50
CA LEU A 131 -2.73 -34.34 -34.54
C LEU A 131 -3.43 -33.87 -33.24
N LYS A 132 -4.18 -34.75 -32.57
CA LYS A 132 -4.79 -34.44 -31.26
C LYS A 132 -3.76 -34.46 -30.14
N GLU A 133 -2.79 -35.37 -30.16
CA GLU A 133 -1.68 -35.41 -29.21
C GLU A 133 -0.80 -34.16 -29.34
N GLN A 134 -0.50 -33.71 -30.56
CA GLN A 134 0.16 -32.44 -30.82
C GLN A 134 -0.66 -31.25 -30.29
N LEU A 135 -1.95 -31.16 -30.61
CA LEU A 135 -2.82 -30.09 -30.10
C LEU A 135 -2.91 -30.07 -28.56
N ILE A 136 -2.95 -31.25 -27.92
CA ILE A 136 -2.93 -31.38 -26.46
C ILE A 136 -1.58 -30.91 -25.89
N SER A 137 -0.46 -31.24 -26.53
CA SER A 137 0.88 -30.75 -26.15
C SER A 137 0.97 -29.22 -26.26
N ASP A 138 0.51 -28.64 -27.37
CA ASP A 138 0.49 -27.19 -27.59
C ASP A 138 -0.38 -26.46 -26.57
N LEU A 139 -1.54 -27.03 -26.22
CA LEU A 139 -2.44 -26.48 -25.20
C LEU A 139 -1.83 -26.58 -23.80
N HIS A 140 -1.12 -27.67 -23.47
CA HIS A 140 -0.38 -27.75 -22.21
C HIS A 140 0.78 -26.74 -22.15
N SER A 141 1.52 -26.53 -23.24
CA SER A 141 2.57 -25.50 -23.30
C SER A 141 1.99 -24.11 -23.07
N LYS A 142 0.93 -23.74 -23.80
CA LYS A 142 0.26 -22.43 -23.66
C LYS A 142 -0.36 -22.24 -22.26
N LEU A 143 -0.89 -23.29 -21.64
CA LEU A 143 -1.39 -23.25 -20.27
C LEU A 143 -0.26 -23.03 -19.25
N GLN A 144 0.87 -23.70 -19.43
CA GLN A 144 2.05 -23.54 -18.55
C GLN A 144 2.67 -22.14 -18.72
N GLU A 145 2.84 -21.64 -19.95
CA GLU A 145 3.28 -20.26 -20.18
C GLU A 145 2.32 -19.23 -19.55
N SER A 146 1.00 -19.42 -19.69
CA SER A 146 -0.01 -18.54 -19.11
C SER A 146 0.07 -18.51 -17.58
N LYS A 147 0.27 -19.68 -16.96
CA LYS A 147 0.50 -19.84 -15.52
C LYS A 147 1.81 -19.21 -15.06
N GLU A 148 2.88 -19.26 -15.87
CA GLU A 148 4.17 -18.63 -15.56
C GLU A 148 4.11 -17.11 -15.69
N ARG A 149 3.43 -16.57 -16.72
CA ARG A 149 3.11 -15.13 -16.83
C ARG A 149 2.30 -14.64 -15.64
N ALA A 150 1.16 -15.28 -15.36
CA ALA A 150 0.31 -14.91 -14.21
C ALA A 150 1.03 -15.00 -12.86
N LYS A 151 2.03 -15.89 -12.71
CA LYS A 151 2.90 -15.93 -11.53
C LYS A 151 3.86 -14.73 -11.51
N ALA A 152 4.51 -14.40 -12.63
CA ALA A 152 5.40 -13.25 -12.75
C ALA A 152 4.65 -11.93 -12.46
N ASP A 153 3.45 -11.74 -13.00
CA ASP A 153 2.60 -10.57 -12.76
C ASP A 153 2.28 -10.43 -11.25
N VAL A 154 1.96 -11.55 -10.59
CA VAL A 154 1.69 -11.60 -9.14
C VAL A 154 2.94 -11.32 -8.30
N ASP A 155 4.12 -11.77 -8.73
CA ASP A 155 5.37 -11.51 -8.04
C ASP A 155 5.88 -10.07 -8.27
N GLU A 156 5.59 -9.46 -9.43
CA GLU A 156 5.80 -8.03 -9.70
C GLU A 156 4.90 -7.12 -8.85
N VAL A 157 3.61 -7.46 -8.73
CA VAL A 157 2.66 -6.70 -7.88
C VAL A 157 3.07 -6.77 -6.40
N LYS A 158 3.58 -7.92 -5.91
CA LYS A 158 4.17 -8.01 -4.56
C LYS A 158 5.38 -7.09 -4.41
N ALA A 159 6.29 -7.05 -5.40
CA ALA A 159 7.46 -6.20 -5.34
C ALA A 159 7.08 -4.71 -5.27
N LYS A 160 6.12 -4.27 -6.09
CA LYS A 160 5.57 -2.90 -6.04
C LYS A 160 4.96 -2.59 -4.67
N TRP A 161 4.15 -3.49 -4.12
CA TRP A 161 3.53 -3.29 -2.80
C TRP A 161 4.56 -3.21 -1.65
N ILE A 162 5.65 -3.96 -1.73
CA ILE A 162 6.76 -3.88 -0.76
C ILE A 162 7.46 -2.51 -0.85
N ILE A 163 7.71 -2.00 -2.06
CA ILE A 163 8.31 -0.67 -2.28
C ILE A 163 7.39 0.43 -1.74
N GLU A 164 6.11 0.43 -2.15
CA GLU A 164 5.12 1.44 -1.75
C GLU A 164 4.88 1.44 -0.23
N ARG A 165 4.98 0.27 0.42
CA ARG A 165 5.00 0.16 1.89
C ARG A 165 6.23 0.82 2.50
N GLN A 166 7.43 0.54 1.98
CA GLN A 166 8.67 1.16 2.47
C GLN A 166 8.70 2.67 2.24
N GLU A 167 8.07 3.16 1.17
CA GLU A 167 7.94 4.60 0.90
C GLU A 167 7.02 5.28 1.91
N ARG A 168 5.85 4.70 2.23
CA ARG A 168 5.00 5.22 3.33
C ARG A 168 5.67 5.12 4.70
N GLU A 169 6.48 4.10 4.95
CA GLU A 169 7.24 3.95 6.20
C GLU A 169 8.33 5.03 6.33
N LYS A 170 9.02 5.36 5.23
CA LYS A 170 9.93 6.53 5.15
C LYS A 170 9.17 7.85 5.32
N GLU A 171 8.03 8.03 4.64
CA GLU A 171 7.26 9.27 4.70
C GLU A 171 6.73 9.54 6.11
N THR A 172 6.13 8.54 6.76
CA THR A 172 5.65 8.65 8.15
C THR A 172 6.79 8.88 9.15
N ASN A 173 7.98 8.31 8.94
CA ASN A 173 9.16 8.63 9.74
C ASN A 173 9.65 10.07 9.52
N ASN A 174 9.65 10.57 8.27
CA ASN A 174 10.00 11.95 7.94
C ASN A 174 9.00 12.94 8.54
N GLN A 175 7.69 12.65 8.45
CA GLN A 175 6.63 13.41 9.12
C GLN A 175 6.85 13.43 10.65
N MET A 176 7.24 12.30 11.24
CA MET A 176 7.54 12.20 12.68
C MET A 176 8.81 12.99 13.07
N LEU A 177 9.83 13.05 12.22
CA LEU A 177 11.01 13.90 12.42
C LEU A 177 10.63 15.38 12.38
N MET A 178 9.90 15.81 11.35
CA MET A 178 9.39 17.19 11.22
C MET A 178 8.52 17.58 12.43
N ILE A 179 7.68 16.68 12.95
CA ILE A 179 6.88 16.92 14.17
C ILE A 179 7.79 17.11 15.39
N ARG A 180 8.86 16.33 15.56
CA ARG A 180 9.82 16.54 16.66
C ARG A 180 10.56 17.87 16.53
N GLU A 181 10.93 18.28 15.32
CA GLU A 181 11.59 19.57 15.07
C GLU A 181 10.66 20.75 15.35
N LEU A 182 9.40 20.68 14.92
CA LEU A 182 8.36 21.67 15.25
C LEU A 182 8.07 21.72 16.77
N GLN A 183 8.00 20.57 17.44
CA GLN A 183 7.86 20.52 18.91
C GLN A 183 9.05 21.15 19.62
N LYS A 184 10.27 20.92 19.12
CA LYS A 184 11.49 21.54 19.66
C LYS A 184 11.47 23.07 19.45
N LEU A 185 11.19 23.54 18.24
CA LEU A 185 11.09 24.97 17.94
C LEU A 185 10.02 25.66 18.81
N TYR A 186 8.87 25.03 19.01
CA TYR A 186 7.83 25.53 19.91
C TYR A 186 8.28 25.60 21.38
N ALA A 187 9.09 24.64 21.85
CA ALA A 187 9.68 24.68 23.19
C ALA A 187 10.77 25.76 23.31
N ASP A 188 11.63 25.90 22.30
CA ASP A 188 12.68 26.93 22.22
C ASP A 188 12.06 28.35 22.19
N GLU A 189 11.01 28.57 21.38
CA GLU A 189 10.22 29.82 21.36
C GLU A 189 9.52 30.09 22.71
N ARG A 190 8.96 29.06 23.34
CA ARG A 190 8.29 29.18 24.64
C ARG A 190 9.28 29.58 25.73
N HIS A 191 10.44 28.95 25.81
CA HIS A 191 11.47 29.32 26.78
C HIS A 191 12.06 30.71 26.50
N LEU A 192 12.19 31.12 25.23
CA LEU A 192 12.56 32.48 24.87
C LEU A 192 11.50 33.49 25.36
N LYS A 193 10.22 33.19 25.17
CA LYS A 193 9.11 34.01 25.68
C LYS A 193 9.11 34.10 27.21
N GLU A 194 9.25 32.97 27.91
CA GLU A 194 9.31 32.90 29.37
C GLU A 194 10.51 33.70 29.93
N ASN A 195 11.67 33.65 29.25
CA ASN A 195 12.85 34.46 29.58
C ASN A 195 12.61 35.97 29.35
N ILE A 196 11.99 36.35 28.24
CA ILE A 196 11.63 37.76 27.96
C ILE A 196 10.60 38.28 28.98
N GLU A 197 9.61 37.46 29.36
CA GLU A 197 8.62 37.81 30.39
C GLU A 197 9.26 37.95 31.77
N MET A 198 10.23 37.08 32.12
CA MET A 198 11.04 37.21 33.33
C MET A 198 11.87 38.51 33.33
N GLN A 199 12.53 38.84 32.21
CA GLN A 199 13.29 40.09 32.07
C GLN A 199 12.37 41.32 32.19
N LEU A 200 11.22 41.30 31.51
CA LEU A 200 10.21 42.36 31.61
C LEU A 200 9.71 42.55 33.05
N ASN A 201 9.49 41.46 33.78
CA ASN A 201 9.07 41.50 35.17
C ASN A 201 10.18 42.03 36.09
N ASN A 202 11.44 41.64 35.86
CA ASN A 202 12.60 42.17 36.58
C ASN A 202 12.80 43.69 36.32
N PHE A 203 12.62 44.15 35.08
CA PHE A 203 12.60 45.59 34.79
C PHE A 203 11.44 46.27 35.51
N LYS A 204 10.24 45.68 35.51
CA LYS A 204 9.06 46.23 36.21
C LYS A 204 9.27 46.34 37.72
N THR A 205 9.89 45.35 38.37
CA THR A 205 10.25 45.45 39.80
C THR A 205 11.31 46.52 40.05
N ASN A 206 12.30 46.65 39.16
CA ASN A 206 13.34 47.68 39.27
C ASN A 206 12.80 49.10 39.06
N PHE A 207 11.81 49.26 38.16
CA PHE A 207 11.08 50.53 38.03
C PHE A 207 10.25 50.84 39.27
N ALA A 208 9.53 49.86 39.82
CA ALA A 208 8.74 50.06 41.05
C ALA A 208 9.61 50.38 42.27
N SER A 209 10.79 49.77 42.41
CA SER A 209 11.73 50.11 43.49
C SER A 209 12.34 51.50 43.29
N ASN A 210 12.69 51.87 42.06
CA ASN A 210 13.23 53.21 41.76
C ASN A 210 12.16 54.31 41.93
N GLU A 211 10.90 54.04 41.60
CA GLU A 211 9.76 54.93 41.89
C GLU A 211 9.51 55.08 43.40
N ALA A 212 9.63 53.99 44.18
CA ALA A 212 9.58 54.05 45.63
C ALA A 212 10.77 54.81 46.24
N GLU A 213 11.98 54.67 45.69
CA GLU A 213 13.16 55.45 46.10
C GLU A 213 13.00 56.93 45.75
N HIS A 214 12.55 57.28 44.55
CA HIS A 214 12.21 58.65 44.17
C HIS A 214 11.12 59.25 45.09
N SER A 215 10.08 58.48 45.43
CA SER A 215 9.04 58.90 46.37
C SER A 215 9.63 59.16 47.76
N ARG A 216 10.46 58.26 48.27
CA ARG A 216 11.17 58.40 49.55
C ARG A 216 12.13 59.59 49.55
N VAL A 217 12.82 59.88 48.45
CA VAL A 217 13.67 61.08 48.30
C VAL A 217 12.83 62.36 48.30
N ASN A 218 11.66 62.36 47.65
CA ASN A 218 10.72 63.48 47.68
C ASN A 218 10.15 63.70 49.10
N GLU A 219 9.78 62.64 49.82
CA GLU A 219 9.37 62.69 51.22
C GLU A 219 10.48 63.22 52.14
N LEU A 220 11.73 62.77 51.96
CA LEU A 220 12.87 63.31 52.71
C LEU A 220 13.11 64.78 52.36
N GLN A 221 12.86 65.23 51.13
CA GLN A 221 12.90 66.65 50.78
C GLN A 221 11.76 67.47 51.42
N THR A 222 10.52 66.96 51.50
CA THR A 222 9.44 67.67 52.19
C THR A 222 9.66 67.69 53.68
N GLN A 223 10.02 66.56 54.31
CA GLN A 223 10.40 66.50 55.73
C GLN A 223 11.58 67.44 56.06
N LEU A 224 12.56 67.59 55.16
CA LEU A 224 13.67 68.53 55.37
C LEU A 224 13.25 70.01 55.19
N LYS A 225 12.28 70.30 54.31
CA LYS A 225 11.65 71.64 54.21
C LYS A 225 10.79 71.93 55.44
N GLU A 226 10.02 70.96 55.91
CA GLU A 226 9.16 71.07 57.10
C GLU A 226 10.00 71.19 58.37
N ALA A 227 11.06 70.40 58.56
CA ALA A 227 11.97 70.56 59.69
C ALA A 227 12.65 71.94 59.71
N LYS A 228 12.99 72.50 58.53
CA LYS A 228 13.46 73.90 58.43
C LYS A 228 12.36 74.91 58.77
N ALA A 229 11.13 74.68 58.34
CA ALA A 229 9.98 75.52 58.69
C ALA A 229 9.63 75.43 60.18
N GLN A 230 9.66 74.25 60.78
CA GLN A 230 9.43 73.98 62.20
C GLN A 230 10.56 74.50 63.08
N LEU A 231 11.82 74.47 62.65
CA LEU A 231 12.91 75.18 63.34
C LEU A 231 12.67 76.69 63.32
N LYS A 232 12.25 77.25 62.18
CA LYS A 232 11.87 78.67 62.05
C LYS A 232 10.61 79.03 62.84
N GLN A 233 9.68 78.08 62.99
CA GLN A 233 8.44 78.26 63.75
C GLN A 233 8.67 78.09 65.25
N LEU A 234 9.47 77.13 65.73
CA LEU A 234 9.89 77.01 67.13
C LEU A 234 10.82 78.16 67.57
N GLN A 235 11.49 78.83 66.63
CA GLN A 235 12.16 80.12 66.87
C GLN A 235 11.17 81.29 67.07
N ALA A 236 9.92 81.17 66.62
CA ALA A 236 8.86 82.17 66.78
C ALA A 236 7.84 81.81 67.89
N GLU A 237 7.56 80.52 68.09
CA GLU A 237 6.56 79.91 68.98
C GLU A 237 7.23 79.30 70.22
N LYS A 238 8.34 79.87 70.66
CA LYS A 238 8.85 79.70 72.03
C LYS A 238 7.97 80.50 73.02
N GLY A 239 6.66 80.29 72.92
CA GLY A 239 5.62 81.13 73.51
C GLY A 239 4.27 80.42 73.54
N VAL A 240 3.96 79.86 74.71
CA VAL A 240 2.62 79.45 75.18
C VAL A 240 2.00 78.19 74.54
N SER A 241 2.04 77.08 75.30
CA SER A 241 0.88 76.41 75.95
C SER A 241 -0.53 76.48 75.31
N ASP A 242 -1.46 75.54 75.54
CA ASP A 242 -1.46 74.46 76.54
C ASP A 242 -2.33 73.25 76.15
N ASN A 243 -2.37 72.23 77.02
CA ASN A 243 -2.92 70.90 76.74
C ASN A 243 -4.22 70.53 77.51
N ALA A 244 -4.68 69.29 77.34
CA ALA A 244 -5.50 68.50 78.28
C ALA A 244 -7.04 68.74 78.42
N LYS A 245 -7.85 68.23 77.47
CA LYS A 245 -9.27 67.85 77.70
C LYS A 245 -9.74 66.51 77.05
N ILE A 246 -8.82 65.59 76.72
CA ILE A 246 -9.13 64.36 75.93
C ILE A 246 -9.08 63.04 76.76
N ASN A 247 -8.57 63.09 78.00
CA ASN A 247 -7.98 61.94 78.71
C ASN A 247 -8.96 60.93 79.38
N VAL A 248 -10.18 60.73 78.86
CA VAL A 248 -11.15 59.77 79.44
C VAL A 248 -11.74 58.84 78.38
N ASN A 249 -12.37 59.38 77.33
CA ASN A 249 -12.96 58.57 76.25
C ASN A 249 -11.90 57.80 75.44
N SER A 250 -10.67 58.34 75.39
CA SER A 250 -9.53 57.65 74.75
C SER A 250 -9.23 56.30 75.43
N THR A 251 -9.35 56.22 76.76
CA THR A 251 -8.88 55.07 77.56
C THR A 251 -9.74 53.82 77.42
N THR A 252 -11.04 53.95 77.12
CA THR A 252 -11.93 52.82 76.80
C THR A 252 -11.76 52.37 75.36
N LEU A 253 -11.71 53.31 74.41
CA LEU A 253 -11.47 53.03 73.00
C LEU A 253 -10.10 52.35 72.78
N LEU A 254 -9.05 52.82 73.46
CA LEU A 254 -7.72 52.21 73.44
C LEU A 254 -7.73 50.74 73.90
N LYS A 255 -8.58 50.36 74.87
CA LYS A 255 -8.67 48.96 75.33
C LYS A 255 -9.34 48.06 74.29
N GLN A 256 -10.39 48.53 73.61
CA GLN A 256 -11.00 47.78 72.51
C GLN A 256 -10.04 47.66 71.33
N LEU A 257 -9.42 48.78 70.92
CA LEU A 257 -8.42 48.80 69.84
C LEU A 257 -7.21 47.89 70.17
N GLN A 258 -6.77 47.85 71.43
CA GLN A 258 -5.70 46.96 71.89
C GLN A 258 -6.10 45.48 71.80
N GLN A 259 -7.35 45.14 72.13
CA GLN A 259 -7.88 43.78 72.03
C GLN A 259 -8.04 43.33 70.57
N GLU A 260 -8.58 44.18 69.70
CA GLU A 260 -8.69 43.94 68.26
C GLU A 260 -7.30 43.80 67.62
N MET A 261 -6.35 44.70 67.95
CA MET A 261 -4.95 44.59 67.51
C MET A 261 -4.27 43.30 67.99
N GLN A 262 -4.65 42.75 69.14
CA GLN A 262 -4.10 41.48 69.63
C GLN A 262 -4.70 40.28 68.88
N GLN A 263 -6.01 40.26 68.64
CA GLN A 263 -6.67 39.24 67.82
C GLN A 263 -6.16 39.25 66.37
N LEU A 264 -6.01 40.44 65.78
CA LEU A 264 -5.47 40.60 64.42
C LEU A 264 -4.02 40.10 64.33
N LYS A 265 -3.18 40.41 65.33
CA LYS A 265 -1.80 39.88 65.42
C LYS A 265 -1.77 38.36 65.54
N GLU A 266 -2.68 37.76 66.30
CA GLU A 266 -2.76 36.30 66.44
C GLU A 266 -3.23 35.63 65.14
N GLN A 267 -4.25 36.18 64.47
CA GLN A 267 -4.70 35.73 63.16
C GLN A 267 -3.59 35.85 62.10
N HIS A 268 -2.88 36.98 62.03
CA HIS A 268 -1.72 37.13 61.15
C HIS A 268 -0.58 36.16 61.50
N ALA A 269 -0.30 35.92 62.77
CA ALA A 269 0.73 34.96 63.19
C ALA A 269 0.36 33.50 62.80
N VAL A 270 -0.93 33.13 62.84
CA VAL A 270 -1.42 31.85 62.32
C VAL A 270 -1.32 31.80 60.80
N ALA A 271 -1.76 32.84 60.09
CA ALA A 271 -1.72 32.94 58.63
C ALA A 271 -0.30 32.84 58.08
N ILE A 272 0.67 33.56 58.69
CA ILE A 272 2.10 33.49 58.36
C ILE A 272 2.62 32.06 58.59
N LYS A 273 2.25 31.40 59.69
CA LYS A 273 2.67 30.01 59.97
C LYS A 273 2.04 28.96 59.05
N SER A 274 0.87 29.22 58.46
CA SER A 274 0.32 28.37 57.39
C SER A 274 0.99 28.65 56.05
N GLU A 275 1.26 29.91 55.73
CA GLU A 275 1.91 30.29 54.47
C GLU A 275 3.36 29.80 54.42
N GLN A 276 4.12 29.95 55.51
CA GLN A 276 5.48 29.40 55.63
C GLN A 276 5.51 27.88 55.39
N ARG A 277 4.54 27.13 55.91
CA ARG A 277 4.42 25.69 55.64
C ARG A 277 4.03 25.39 54.19
N ARG A 278 3.16 26.20 53.57
CA ARG A 278 2.82 26.07 52.15
C ARG A 278 4.04 26.30 51.25
N VAL A 279 4.82 27.35 51.54
CA VAL A 279 6.09 27.65 50.85
C VAL A 279 7.11 26.53 51.04
N GLN A 280 7.29 26.02 52.26
CA GLN A 280 8.22 24.90 52.52
C GLN A 280 7.85 23.62 51.76
N MET A 281 6.56 23.26 51.70
CA MET A 281 6.10 22.11 50.90
C MET A 281 6.37 22.31 49.40
N ALA A 282 6.08 23.51 48.87
CA ALA A 282 6.34 23.84 47.47
C ALA A 282 7.85 23.90 47.13
N GLU A 283 8.69 24.36 48.06
CA GLU A 283 10.15 24.35 47.95
C GLU A 283 10.69 22.91 47.94
N GLU A 284 10.17 22.03 48.81
CA GLU A 284 10.50 20.61 48.81
C GLU A 284 10.09 19.90 47.52
N GLU A 285 8.89 20.17 46.99
CA GLU A 285 8.40 19.58 45.74
C GLU A 285 9.21 20.08 44.53
N SER A 286 9.47 21.38 44.45
CA SER A 286 10.35 21.99 43.44
C SER A 286 11.76 21.40 43.49
N ARG A 287 12.33 21.21 44.69
CA ARG A 287 13.65 20.60 44.87
C ARG A 287 13.68 19.12 44.47
N LYS A 288 12.62 18.36 44.74
CA LYS A 288 12.48 16.95 44.29
C LYS A 288 12.40 16.88 42.76
N GLN A 289 11.64 17.77 42.12
CA GLN A 289 11.57 17.89 40.67
C GLN A 289 12.94 18.28 40.07
N ALA A 290 13.63 19.26 40.63
CA ALA A 290 14.96 19.68 40.18
C ALA A 290 15.97 18.52 40.19
N ILE A 291 16.02 17.72 41.27
CA ILE A 291 16.90 16.54 41.37
C ILE A 291 16.55 15.48 40.31
N LEU A 292 15.26 15.25 40.03
CA LEU A 292 14.83 14.33 38.97
C LEU A 292 15.20 14.85 37.58
N HIS A 293 15.10 16.16 37.33
CA HIS A 293 15.54 16.75 36.06
C HIS A 293 17.07 16.70 35.92
N GLU A 294 17.84 17.00 36.97
CA GLU A 294 19.30 16.89 37.00
C GLU A 294 19.77 15.45 36.72
N ALA A 295 19.16 14.45 37.36
CA ALA A 295 19.45 13.04 37.11
C ALA A 295 19.09 12.61 35.67
N ASN A 296 18.00 13.12 35.11
CA ASN A 296 17.63 12.84 33.71
C ASN A 296 18.58 13.53 32.72
N LEU A 297 19.03 14.75 33.00
CA LEU A 297 20.03 15.47 32.20
C LEU A 297 21.38 14.73 32.23
N ALA A 298 21.88 14.34 33.40
CA ALA A 298 23.12 13.57 33.52
C ALA A 298 23.07 12.22 32.76
N ASN A 299 21.91 11.55 32.74
CA ASN A 299 21.69 10.34 31.93
C ASN A 299 21.67 10.62 30.42
N LEU A 300 21.15 11.77 29.98
CA LEU A 300 21.18 12.20 28.59
C LEU A 300 22.58 12.64 28.16
N GLU A 301 23.31 13.37 29.01
CA GLU A 301 24.71 13.75 28.81
C GLU A 301 25.62 12.52 28.71
N THR A 302 25.40 11.50 29.56
CA THR A 302 26.14 10.24 29.49
C THR A 302 25.92 9.55 28.14
N LYS A 303 24.66 9.41 27.70
CA LYS A 303 24.31 8.84 26.38
C LYS A 303 24.83 9.68 25.21
N LEU A 304 24.86 11.00 25.35
CA LEU A 304 25.42 11.90 24.35
C LEU A 304 26.94 11.76 24.28
N ALA A 305 27.64 11.63 25.41
CA ALA A 305 29.07 11.35 25.45
C ALA A 305 29.41 9.96 24.88
N GLU A 306 28.59 8.94 25.13
CA GLU A 306 28.69 7.63 24.48
C GLU A 306 28.52 7.76 22.95
N LEU A 307 27.48 8.45 22.50
CA LEU A 307 27.22 8.68 21.08
C LEU A 307 28.38 9.47 20.43
N SER A 308 28.83 10.58 21.01
CA SER A 308 30.00 11.34 20.56
C SER A 308 31.26 10.49 20.50
N ARG A 309 31.47 9.57 21.45
CA ARG A 309 32.59 8.62 21.42
C ARG A 309 32.46 7.61 20.28
N THR A 310 31.26 7.09 19.99
CA THR A 310 31.06 6.22 18.82
C THR A 310 31.26 6.96 17.50
N VAL A 311 30.74 8.18 17.36
CA VAL A 311 30.95 9.03 16.17
C VAL A 311 32.42 9.39 15.99
N GLY A 312 33.13 9.72 17.08
CA GLY A 312 34.58 9.95 17.06
C GLY A 312 35.39 8.71 16.68
N ASN A 313 34.96 7.51 17.11
CA ASN A 313 35.55 6.26 16.64
C ASN A 313 35.30 6.03 15.14
N TYR A 314 34.09 6.31 14.64
CA TYR A 314 33.75 6.18 13.21
C TYR A 314 34.51 7.17 12.33
N ASP A 315 34.64 8.45 12.71
CA ASP A 315 35.44 9.38 11.91
C ASP A 315 36.94 9.07 11.99
N ARG A 316 37.46 8.58 13.13
CA ARG A 316 38.84 8.08 13.22
C ARG A 316 39.07 6.87 12.30
N LEU A 317 38.13 5.92 12.25
CA LEU A 317 38.19 4.79 11.32
C LEU A 317 38.15 5.27 9.86
N ARG A 318 37.25 6.20 9.55
CA ARG A 318 37.15 6.85 8.23
C ARG A 318 38.42 7.62 7.84
N GLN A 319 39.12 8.23 8.80
CA GLN A 319 40.44 8.84 8.58
C GLN A 319 41.49 7.76 8.27
N GLN A 320 41.51 6.63 8.99
CA GLN A 320 42.39 5.49 8.69
C GLN A 320 42.10 4.87 7.31
N ASP A 321 40.83 4.72 6.94
CA ASP A 321 40.42 4.28 5.59
C ASP A 321 40.87 5.29 4.52
N GLN A 322 40.75 6.59 4.79
CA GLN A 322 41.18 7.64 3.88
C GLN A 322 42.72 7.68 3.73
N GLU A 323 43.47 7.44 4.80
CA GLU A 323 44.92 7.24 4.79
C GLU A 323 45.31 5.99 4.00
N ALA A 324 44.64 4.85 4.22
CA ALA A 324 44.86 3.61 3.47
C ALA A 324 44.56 3.80 1.97
N ILE A 325 43.47 4.48 1.62
CA ILE A 325 43.14 4.87 0.24
C ILE A 325 44.23 5.78 -0.34
N ASN A 326 44.79 6.70 0.44
CA ASN A 326 45.87 7.57 -0.03
C ASN A 326 47.20 6.82 -0.21
N VAL A 327 47.50 5.82 0.63
CA VAL A 327 48.64 4.91 0.46
C VAL A 327 48.44 4.04 -0.78
N LEU A 328 47.25 3.48 -1.00
CA LEU A 328 46.91 2.70 -2.20
C LEU A 328 46.95 3.56 -3.47
N LYS A 329 46.47 4.81 -3.42
CA LYS A 329 46.62 5.79 -4.51
C LYS A 329 48.09 6.12 -4.78
N LYS A 330 48.93 6.24 -3.75
CA LYS A 330 50.37 6.46 -3.92
C LYS A 330 51.04 5.22 -4.53
N GLN A 331 50.70 4.01 -4.08
CA GLN A 331 51.17 2.77 -4.68
C GLN A 331 50.73 2.63 -6.14
N LEU A 332 49.48 3.00 -6.47
CA LEU A 332 49.01 3.10 -7.86
C LEU A 332 49.81 4.15 -8.66
N GLN A 333 50.10 5.33 -8.08
CA GLN A 333 50.90 6.36 -8.73
C GLN A 333 52.37 5.93 -8.91
N ASP A 334 52.94 5.18 -7.98
CA ASP A 334 54.32 4.69 -8.07
C ASP A 334 54.42 3.44 -8.99
N LEU A 335 53.35 2.65 -9.13
CA LEU A 335 53.17 1.65 -10.19
C LEU A 335 52.96 2.29 -11.56
N GLU A 336 52.17 3.36 -11.65
CA GLU A 336 51.97 4.17 -12.86
C GLU A 336 53.27 4.87 -13.27
N ARG A 337 54.05 5.39 -12.31
CA ARG A 337 55.41 5.91 -12.55
C ARG A 337 56.32 4.83 -13.07
N THR A 338 56.44 3.68 -12.41
CA THR A 338 57.32 2.60 -12.90
C THR A 338 56.85 2.01 -14.24
N THR A 339 55.55 2.04 -14.54
CA THR A 339 55.02 1.70 -15.88
C THR A 339 55.38 2.78 -16.91
N ASN A 340 55.25 4.07 -16.55
CA ASN A 340 55.57 5.19 -17.42
C ASN A 340 57.08 5.39 -17.62
N GLU A 341 57.93 5.17 -16.63
CA GLU A 341 59.40 5.25 -16.74
C GLU A 341 59.94 4.16 -17.68
N ASN A 342 59.35 2.96 -17.63
CA ASN A 342 59.58 1.92 -18.65
C ASN A 342 59.03 2.29 -20.05
N SER A 343 58.22 3.35 -20.16
CA SER A 343 57.57 3.80 -21.41
C SER A 343 58.06 5.18 -21.91
N SER A 344 58.87 5.91 -21.13
CA SER A 344 59.17 7.34 -21.35
C SER A 344 60.65 7.68 -21.39
N THR A 345 61.45 6.83 -22.04
CA THR A 345 62.76 7.21 -22.62
C THR A 345 62.64 8.20 -23.81
N LEU A 346 61.57 9.02 -23.83
CA LEU A 346 61.13 9.84 -24.96
C LEU A 346 60.56 11.20 -24.47
N HIS A 347 61.31 12.29 -24.73
CA HIS A 347 60.94 13.73 -24.62
C HIS A 347 60.80 14.38 -23.23
N SER A 348 60.88 15.73 -23.09
CA SER A 348 62.16 16.51 -23.03
C SER A 348 62.00 18.04 -22.70
N LYS A 349 62.48 18.47 -21.51
CA LYS A 349 63.15 19.78 -21.15
C LYS A 349 62.42 21.17 -21.15
N CYS A 350 62.99 22.10 -20.33
CA CYS A 350 62.92 23.59 -20.30
C CYS A 350 61.68 24.34 -19.72
N ALA A 351 61.65 25.68 -19.42
CA ALA A 351 62.54 26.68 -18.73
C ALA A 351 62.16 28.16 -19.12
N GLU A 352 62.27 29.26 -18.33
CA GLU A 352 62.23 29.47 -16.85
C GLU A 352 61.74 30.89 -16.35
N LYS A 353 62.58 31.93 -16.14
CA LYS A 353 62.33 33.24 -15.41
C LYS A 353 63.24 34.40 -15.95
N PRO A 354 63.54 35.61 -15.32
CA PRO A 354 63.10 36.29 -14.06
C PRO A 354 63.02 37.88 -14.00
N ILE A 355 62.61 38.45 -12.83
CA ILE A 355 63.08 39.73 -12.16
C ILE A 355 62.54 41.16 -12.60
N GLN A 356 63.02 42.24 -11.94
CA GLN A 356 62.37 43.54 -11.55
C GLN A 356 63.00 44.85 -12.15
N ALA A 357 62.48 46.05 -11.79
CA ALA A 357 63.09 47.39 -12.03
C ALA A 357 62.69 48.48 -10.98
N ASN A 358 63.36 49.65 -10.97
CA ASN A 358 63.31 50.79 -10.01
C ASN A 358 62.87 52.13 -10.68
N ASP A 359 62.67 53.23 -9.90
CA ASP A 359 62.95 54.62 -10.38
C ASP A 359 63.20 55.70 -9.27
N SER A 360 63.59 56.94 -9.64
CA SER A 360 64.27 57.95 -8.77
C SER A 360 63.90 59.45 -9.04
N TYR A 361 64.25 60.41 -8.15
CA TYR A 361 64.23 61.88 -8.41
C TYR A 361 65.12 62.78 -7.49
N ASN A 362 65.73 63.81 -8.12
CA ASN A 362 66.32 65.09 -7.62
C ASN A 362 67.42 65.04 -6.52
N ASP A 363 68.60 65.67 -6.60
CA ASP A 363 69.19 66.84 -7.32
C ASP A 363 69.19 68.19 -6.56
N THR A 364 70.33 68.48 -5.92
CA THR A 364 70.87 69.81 -5.58
C THR A 364 72.35 69.60 -5.23
N ASP A 365 73.29 70.07 -6.07
CA ASP A 365 74.71 69.69 -5.93
C ASP A 365 75.39 70.26 -4.67
N LEU A 366 75.70 69.35 -3.75
CA LEU A 366 76.36 69.63 -2.47
C LEU A 366 77.76 70.25 -2.65
N GLY A 367 78.44 69.97 -3.77
CA GLY A 367 79.80 70.45 -4.05
C GLY A 367 79.89 71.98 -4.10
N HIS A 368 78.94 72.64 -4.76
CA HIS A 368 78.90 74.11 -4.85
C HIS A 368 78.72 74.79 -3.49
N ILE A 369 77.95 74.18 -2.58
CA ILE A 369 77.74 74.67 -1.22
C ILE A 369 79.03 74.51 -0.40
N VAL A 370 79.71 73.37 -0.53
CA VAL A 370 80.99 73.09 0.15
C VAL A 370 82.09 74.07 -0.31
N ASP A 371 82.22 74.34 -1.60
CA ASP A 371 83.24 75.27 -2.12
C ASP A 371 83.02 76.72 -1.62
N GLU A 372 81.78 77.18 -1.56
CA GLU A 372 81.45 78.51 -1.03
C GLU A 372 81.71 78.60 0.48
N ILE A 373 81.37 77.55 1.25
CA ILE A 373 81.74 77.45 2.68
C ILE A 373 83.26 77.46 2.85
N LEU A 374 84.02 76.76 2.01
CA LEU A 374 85.49 76.76 2.03
C LEU A 374 86.08 78.11 1.61
N ARG A 375 85.40 78.88 0.74
CA ARG A 375 85.77 80.26 0.39
C ARG A 375 85.56 81.20 1.59
N LEU A 376 84.37 81.16 2.20
CA LEU A 376 84.02 81.95 3.38
C LEU A 376 84.93 81.62 4.57
N LYS A 377 85.21 80.34 4.83
CA LYS A 377 86.14 79.90 5.89
C LYS A 377 87.54 80.49 5.72
N ARG A 378 88.08 80.52 4.49
CA ARG A 378 89.37 81.16 4.18
C ARG A 378 89.36 82.67 4.42
N ILE A 379 88.26 83.36 4.12
CA ILE A 379 88.10 84.80 4.38
C ILE A 379 88.04 85.08 5.88
N ILE A 380 87.24 84.32 6.64
CA ILE A 380 87.10 84.47 8.09
C ILE A 380 88.44 84.25 8.80
N ILE A 381 89.19 83.21 8.46
CA ILE A 381 90.52 82.95 9.05
C ILE A 381 91.49 84.09 8.73
N LYS A 382 91.49 84.60 7.50
CA LYS A 382 92.38 85.70 7.07
C LYS A 382 92.11 87.01 7.79
N GLU A 383 90.84 87.36 8.01
CA GLU A 383 90.50 88.63 8.66
C GLU A 383 90.53 88.53 10.20
N ASN A 384 90.32 87.34 10.77
CA ASN A 384 90.61 87.05 12.18
C ASN A 384 92.12 87.08 12.50
N SER A 385 92.99 86.88 11.51
CA SER A 385 94.45 87.13 11.68
C SER A 385 94.84 88.60 11.46
N ARG A 386 93.87 89.50 11.26
CA ARG A 386 94.06 90.94 11.02
C ARG A 386 93.31 91.82 12.02
N SER A 387 92.40 91.26 12.81
CA SER A 387 91.75 91.97 13.91
C SER A 387 92.73 92.21 15.06
N PRO A 388 92.61 93.32 15.81
CA PRO A 388 93.46 93.59 16.98
C PRO A 388 93.17 92.62 18.15
N ASN A 389 91.99 91.99 18.16
CA ASN A 389 91.65 90.86 19.02
C ASN A 389 91.29 89.66 18.12
N PRO A 390 92.12 88.60 18.05
CA PRO A 390 91.76 87.37 17.37
C PRO A 390 90.76 86.56 18.22
N ILE A 391 89.67 86.10 17.60
CA ILE A 391 88.70 85.19 18.21
C ILE A 391 89.21 83.76 18.07
N ASP A 392 88.99 82.91 19.08
CA ASP A 392 89.26 81.48 18.95
C ASP A 392 88.20 80.79 18.08
N LEU A 393 88.52 80.68 16.79
CA LEU A 393 87.71 80.00 15.78
C LEU A 393 87.69 78.47 15.94
N ALA A 394 88.51 77.87 16.82
CA ALA A 394 88.48 76.43 17.06
C ALA A 394 87.09 75.98 17.55
N SER A 395 86.54 76.69 18.54
CA SER A 395 85.20 76.43 19.09
C SER A 395 84.04 76.58 18.10
N ILE A 396 84.21 77.41 17.06
CA ILE A 396 83.19 77.69 16.03
C ILE A 396 83.28 76.68 14.88
N PHE A 397 84.48 76.20 14.54
CA PHE A 397 84.67 75.14 13.56
C PHE A 397 84.59 73.73 14.15
N SER A 398 84.60 73.57 15.48
CA SER A 398 84.36 72.31 16.18
C SER A 398 82.87 71.98 16.28
N VAL A 399 82.21 71.78 15.12
CA VAL A 399 81.01 70.93 15.05
C VAL A 399 81.50 69.47 15.15
N GLY A 400 82.03 69.14 16.32
CA GLY A 400 82.87 67.97 16.57
C GLY A 400 82.19 66.99 17.53
N THR A 401 81.51 66.01 16.95
CA THR A 401 81.30 64.67 17.51
C THR A 401 80.74 64.58 18.94
N ASP A 402 79.42 64.81 19.08
CA ASP A 402 78.54 63.95 19.91
C ASP A 402 77.49 63.27 19.00
N HIS A 403 77.92 62.86 17.80
CA HIS A 403 77.04 62.26 16.79
C HIS A 403 76.73 60.78 17.06
N SER A 404 77.30 60.19 18.11
CA SER A 404 77.02 58.83 18.58
C SER A 404 75.55 58.63 18.95
N HIS A 405 74.93 59.61 19.62
CA HIS A 405 73.51 59.54 19.99
C HIS A 405 72.60 59.61 18.76
N CYS A 406 72.89 60.53 17.83
CA CYS A 406 72.15 60.67 16.58
C CYS A 406 72.34 59.47 15.64
N GLN A 407 73.53 58.87 15.61
CA GLN A 407 73.80 57.64 14.85
C GLN A 407 73.12 56.41 15.48
N ALA A 408 73.02 56.36 16.82
CA ALA A 408 72.25 55.32 17.51
C ALA A 408 70.74 55.47 17.25
N GLU A 409 70.20 56.68 17.31
CA GLU A 409 68.80 56.98 16.95
C GLU A 409 68.50 56.68 15.48
N LEU A 410 69.44 56.96 14.57
CA LEU A 410 69.32 56.59 13.16
C LEU A 410 69.31 55.07 12.95
N LEU A 411 70.14 54.32 13.68
CA LEU A 411 70.14 52.85 13.62
C LEU A 411 68.88 52.25 14.23
N ASP A 412 68.39 52.79 15.36
CA ASP A 412 67.18 52.30 16.01
C ASP A 412 65.92 52.64 15.20
N THR A 413 65.83 53.84 14.60
CA THR A 413 64.74 54.19 13.67
C THR A 413 64.79 53.40 12.35
N LEU A 414 65.97 53.05 11.84
CA LEU A 414 66.11 52.10 10.73
C LEU A 414 65.62 50.70 11.12
N HIS A 415 65.99 50.21 12.31
CA HIS A 415 65.53 48.91 12.81
C HIS A 415 64.01 48.88 13.05
N GLN A 416 63.43 49.96 13.56
CA GLN A 416 61.97 50.14 13.67
C GLN A 416 61.30 50.20 12.28
N LEU A 417 61.91 50.85 11.29
CA LEU A 417 61.40 50.88 9.91
C LEU A 417 61.41 49.50 9.26
N ASP A 418 62.50 48.74 9.35
CA ASP A 418 62.55 47.38 8.82
C ASP A 418 61.65 46.42 9.61
N GLY A 419 61.45 46.64 10.92
CA GLY A 419 60.41 45.97 11.71
C GLY A 419 59.02 46.18 11.13
N ALA A 420 58.60 47.45 10.98
CA ALA A 420 57.31 47.81 10.39
C ALA A 420 57.16 47.32 8.93
N ARG A 421 58.25 47.31 8.16
CA ARG A 421 58.28 46.78 6.79
C ARG A 421 58.00 45.27 6.76
N ASN A 422 58.62 44.51 7.65
CA ASN A 422 58.37 43.08 7.82
C ASN A 422 56.92 42.80 8.30
N GLU A 423 56.36 43.62 9.19
CA GLU A 423 54.95 43.51 9.58
C GLU A 423 54.00 43.76 8.39
N ILE A 424 54.28 44.78 7.57
CA ILE A 424 53.51 45.07 6.34
C ILE A 424 53.61 43.92 5.34
N GLU A 425 54.78 43.27 5.19
CA GLU A 425 54.98 42.08 4.34
C GLU A 425 54.13 40.90 4.84
N GLN A 426 54.18 40.59 6.14
CA GLN A 426 53.36 39.54 6.75
C GLN A 426 51.85 39.82 6.66
N LEU A 427 51.43 41.09 6.78
CA LEU A 427 50.04 41.49 6.63
C LEU A 427 49.56 41.32 5.19
N LYS A 428 50.39 41.66 4.19
CA LYS A 428 50.09 41.37 2.77
C LYS A 428 49.94 39.88 2.52
N GLU A 429 50.85 39.05 3.06
CA GLU A 429 50.76 37.60 2.88
C GLU A 429 49.48 37.03 3.51
N LYS A 430 49.14 37.44 4.73
CA LYS A 430 47.87 37.07 5.40
C LYS A 430 46.65 37.50 4.58
N VAL A 431 46.67 38.69 3.97
CA VAL A 431 45.59 39.17 3.09
C VAL A 431 45.49 38.33 1.81
N GLU A 432 46.60 37.92 1.20
CA GLU A 432 46.56 37.08 0.00
C GLU A 432 46.08 35.66 0.30
N GLN A 433 46.52 35.09 1.43
CA GLN A 433 45.98 33.83 1.97
C GLN A 433 44.46 33.94 2.20
N GLN A 434 43.97 35.03 2.81
CA GLN A 434 42.54 35.27 3.01
C GLN A 434 41.77 35.41 1.68
N LYS A 435 42.29 36.14 0.68
CA LYS A 435 41.67 36.20 -0.66
C LYS A 435 41.56 34.82 -1.30
N SER A 436 42.61 34.00 -1.21
CA SER A 436 42.59 32.62 -1.75
C SER A 436 41.51 31.78 -1.05
N HIS A 437 41.38 31.91 0.28
CA HIS A 437 40.34 31.23 1.04
C HIS A 437 38.93 31.67 0.62
N ILE A 438 38.70 32.98 0.50
CA ILE A 438 37.44 33.56 0.01
C ILE A 438 37.10 33.04 -1.39
N SER A 439 38.08 32.95 -2.30
CA SER A 439 37.90 32.38 -3.63
C SER A 439 37.49 30.90 -3.58
N THR A 440 38.14 30.07 -2.75
CA THR A 440 37.74 28.66 -2.59
C THR A 440 36.37 28.49 -1.95
N LEU A 441 35.94 29.40 -1.06
CA LEU A 441 34.60 29.41 -0.49
C LEU A 441 33.55 29.82 -1.54
N GLN A 442 33.84 30.84 -2.36
CA GLN A 442 32.97 31.23 -3.47
C GLN A 442 32.80 30.09 -4.48
N GLU A 443 33.86 29.34 -4.80
CA GLU A 443 33.76 28.19 -5.70
C GLU A 443 32.95 27.04 -5.09
N LYS A 444 33.13 26.76 -3.78
CA LYS A 444 32.29 25.81 -3.05
C LYS A 444 30.82 26.21 -3.03
N VAL A 445 30.50 27.49 -2.84
CA VAL A 445 29.11 28.00 -2.89
C VAL A 445 28.51 27.80 -4.29
N LYS A 446 29.25 28.06 -5.38
CA LYS A 446 28.77 27.76 -6.74
C LYS A 446 28.46 26.27 -6.96
N VAL A 447 29.29 25.38 -6.40
CA VAL A 447 29.08 23.92 -6.51
C VAL A 447 27.88 23.48 -5.67
N LEU A 448 27.76 23.96 -4.42
CA LEU A 448 26.61 23.66 -3.56
C LEU A 448 25.30 24.15 -4.17
N ASN A 449 25.28 25.35 -4.75
CA ASN A 449 24.09 25.86 -5.44
C ASN A 449 23.69 24.97 -6.62
N ARG A 450 24.65 24.53 -7.47
CA ARG A 450 24.34 23.58 -8.56
C ARG A 450 23.79 22.24 -8.06
N ASN A 451 24.36 21.71 -6.97
CA ASN A 451 23.83 20.50 -6.34
C ASN A 451 22.40 20.68 -5.81
N ILE A 452 22.04 21.89 -5.34
CA ILE A 452 20.66 22.24 -4.94
C ILE A 452 19.76 22.35 -6.18
N ASP A 453 20.19 23.07 -7.23
CA ASP A 453 19.45 23.20 -8.50
C ASP A 453 19.15 21.82 -9.13
N GLU A 454 20.12 20.89 -9.09
CA GLU A 454 19.97 19.51 -9.55
C GLU A 454 18.99 18.70 -8.68
N GLN A 455 19.08 18.81 -7.35
CA GLN A 455 18.15 18.13 -6.43
C GLN A 455 16.72 18.67 -6.53
N GLU A 456 16.53 19.98 -6.72
CA GLU A 456 15.21 20.57 -6.99
C GLU A 456 14.62 20.04 -8.31
N LEU A 457 15.45 19.87 -9.35
CA LEU A 457 15.04 19.25 -10.61
C LEU A 457 14.64 17.77 -10.44
N GLU A 458 15.40 16.98 -9.69
CA GLU A 458 15.06 15.59 -9.40
C GLU A 458 13.75 15.47 -8.59
N LEU A 459 13.59 16.26 -7.53
CA LEU A 459 12.38 16.29 -6.70
C LEU A 459 11.14 16.75 -7.47
N LYS A 460 11.31 17.71 -8.39
CA LYS A 460 10.26 18.15 -9.31
C LYS A 460 9.87 17.03 -10.29
N HIS A 461 10.84 16.38 -10.92
CA HIS A 461 10.57 15.29 -11.85
C HIS A 461 9.96 14.05 -11.15
N TYR A 462 10.30 13.81 -9.88
CA TYR A 462 9.64 12.80 -9.05
C TYR A 462 8.18 13.18 -8.72
N ASN A 463 7.91 14.46 -8.43
CA ASN A 463 6.55 14.98 -8.28
C ASN A 463 5.72 14.82 -9.57
N GLU A 464 6.29 15.13 -10.73
CA GLU A 464 5.62 14.95 -12.03
C GLU A 464 5.24 13.48 -12.28
N LYS A 465 6.14 12.54 -11.97
CA LYS A 465 5.87 11.09 -12.02
C LYS A 465 4.73 10.67 -11.08
N LEU A 466 4.73 11.15 -9.83
CA LEU A 466 3.65 10.89 -8.87
C LEU A 466 2.31 11.46 -9.36
N GLN A 467 2.29 12.68 -9.90
CA GLN A 467 1.07 13.28 -10.45
C GLN A 467 0.51 12.50 -11.65
N ILE A 468 1.38 12.00 -12.53
CA ILE A 468 0.98 11.12 -13.65
C ILE A 468 0.39 9.81 -13.11
N SER A 469 1.06 9.14 -12.18
CA SER A 469 0.57 7.89 -11.57
C SER A 469 -0.79 8.07 -10.87
N ILE A 470 -0.96 9.14 -10.09
CA ILE A 470 -2.24 9.49 -9.43
C ILE A 470 -3.34 9.77 -10.48
N LYS A 471 -2.99 10.37 -11.63
CA LYS A 471 -3.94 10.58 -12.73
C LYS A 471 -4.34 9.26 -13.40
N GLU A 472 -3.38 8.40 -13.71
CA GLU A 472 -3.64 7.07 -14.28
C GLU A 472 -4.54 6.23 -13.37
N GLU A 473 -4.27 6.18 -12.07
CA GLU A 473 -5.15 5.50 -11.12
C GLU A 473 -6.56 6.11 -11.11
N ARG A 474 -6.69 7.45 -11.03
CA ARG A 474 -8.00 8.12 -11.10
C ARG A 474 -8.76 7.79 -12.37
N ASP A 475 -8.09 7.66 -13.51
CA ASP A 475 -8.73 7.34 -14.79
C ASP A 475 -9.07 5.84 -14.90
N LYS A 476 -8.29 4.93 -14.29
CA LYS A 476 -8.66 3.51 -14.10
C LYS A 476 -9.92 3.37 -13.24
N TRP A 477 -9.99 4.05 -12.10
CA TRP A 477 -11.15 4.00 -11.20
C TRP A 477 -12.42 4.59 -11.85
N LYS A 478 -12.30 5.62 -12.69
CA LYS A 478 -13.42 6.12 -13.51
C LYS A 478 -13.91 5.08 -14.53
N SER A 479 -12.98 4.38 -15.21
CA SER A 479 -13.37 3.29 -16.13
C SER A 479 -14.15 2.23 -15.38
N LEU A 480 -13.57 1.69 -14.30
CA LEU A 480 -14.20 0.64 -13.50
C LEU A 480 -15.56 1.07 -12.94
N GLN A 481 -15.71 2.32 -12.50
CA GLN A 481 -17.03 2.86 -12.12
C GLN A 481 -18.00 2.85 -13.32
N SER A 482 -17.60 3.33 -14.49
CA SER A 482 -18.44 3.34 -15.69
C SER A 482 -18.81 1.92 -16.14
N ASP A 483 -17.90 0.96 -16.00
CA ASP A 483 -18.13 -0.44 -16.37
C ASP A 483 -19.16 -1.07 -15.43
N ILE A 484 -19.02 -0.85 -14.12
CA ILE A 484 -20.00 -1.27 -13.10
C ILE A 484 -21.37 -0.59 -13.30
N GLU A 485 -21.41 0.71 -13.59
CA GLU A 485 -22.65 1.43 -13.92
C GLU A 485 -23.33 0.84 -15.18
N ASN A 486 -22.56 0.46 -16.19
CA ASN A 486 -23.07 -0.15 -17.41
C ASN A 486 -23.59 -1.58 -17.14
N ASP A 487 -22.92 -2.38 -16.32
CA ASP A 487 -23.42 -3.70 -15.90
C ASP A 487 -24.74 -3.61 -15.12
N TYR A 488 -24.88 -2.62 -14.22
CA TYR A 488 -26.16 -2.37 -13.54
C TYR A 488 -27.26 -1.89 -14.50
N ARG A 489 -26.94 -1.03 -15.48
CA ARG A 489 -27.89 -0.65 -16.55
C ARG A 489 -28.31 -1.85 -17.39
N ASN A 490 -27.38 -2.70 -17.79
CA ASN A 490 -27.65 -3.92 -18.56
C ASN A 490 -28.59 -4.86 -17.77
N LYS A 491 -28.30 -5.08 -16.48
CA LYS A 491 -29.11 -5.93 -15.60
C LYS A 491 -30.51 -5.35 -15.33
N LEU A 492 -30.64 -4.03 -15.24
CA LEU A 492 -31.95 -3.35 -15.17
C LEU A 492 -32.75 -3.59 -16.47
N ASN A 493 -32.13 -3.36 -17.64
CA ASN A 493 -32.75 -3.60 -18.94
C ASN A 493 -33.21 -5.07 -19.11
N GLU A 494 -32.45 -6.04 -18.61
CA GLU A 494 -32.88 -7.45 -18.61
C GLU A 494 -34.11 -7.71 -17.74
N LEU A 495 -34.16 -7.12 -16.54
CA LEU A 495 -35.30 -7.25 -15.62
C LEU A 495 -36.56 -6.57 -16.18
N GLU A 496 -36.43 -5.38 -16.78
CA GLU A 496 -37.53 -4.70 -17.48
C GLU A 496 -38.05 -5.52 -18.66
N GLN A 497 -37.15 -6.11 -19.46
CA GLN A 497 -37.55 -7.02 -20.53
C GLN A 497 -38.26 -8.28 -20.00
N GLN A 498 -37.85 -8.84 -18.86
CA GLN A 498 -38.52 -9.99 -18.24
C GLN A 498 -39.92 -9.60 -17.75
N LEU A 499 -40.04 -8.46 -17.07
CA LEU A 499 -41.33 -7.88 -16.64
C LEU A 499 -42.26 -7.63 -17.83
N GLN A 500 -41.75 -7.08 -18.94
CA GLN A 500 -42.55 -6.84 -20.14
C GLN A 500 -42.97 -8.13 -20.84
N LYS A 501 -42.11 -9.15 -20.88
CA LYS A 501 -42.46 -10.50 -21.36
C LYS A 501 -43.51 -11.17 -20.46
N GLN A 502 -43.47 -10.94 -19.15
CA GLN A 502 -44.50 -11.42 -18.20
C GLN A 502 -45.84 -10.68 -18.41
N ARG A 503 -45.83 -9.35 -18.55
CA ARG A 503 -47.02 -8.55 -18.90
C ARG A 503 -47.66 -9.02 -20.21
N GLN A 504 -46.86 -9.25 -21.25
CA GLN A 504 -47.35 -9.77 -22.54
C GLN A 504 -47.98 -11.16 -22.42
N ARG A 505 -47.36 -12.10 -21.69
CA ARG A 505 -47.95 -13.42 -21.41
C ARG A 505 -49.25 -13.34 -20.61
N SER A 506 -49.32 -12.44 -19.62
CA SER A 506 -50.52 -12.22 -18.82
C SER A 506 -51.66 -11.61 -19.64
N LEU A 507 -51.34 -10.71 -20.58
CA LEU A 507 -52.31 -10.15 -21.52
C LEU A 507 -52.81 -11.22 -22.49
N GLN A 508 -51.91 -12.01 -23.09
CA GLN A 508 -52.28 -13.13 -23.96
C GLN A 508 -53.17 -14.17 -23.25
N LEU A 509 -52.88 -14.50 -21.99
CA LEU A 509 -53.71 -15.40 -21.20
C LEU A 509 -55.08 -14.79 -20.86
N LEU A 510 -55.16 -13.47 -20.66
CA LEU A 510 -56.44 -12.76 -20.54
C LEU A 510 -57.21 -12.78 -21.87
N ASP A 511 -56.57 -12.50 -23.01
CA ASP A 511 -57.18 -12.56 -24.34
C ASP A 511 -57.70 -13.99 -24.66
N GLU A 512 -56.95 -15.03 -24.29
CA GLU A 512 -57.35 -16.43 -24.41
C GLU A 512 -58.56 -16.75 -23.51
N LYS A 513 -58.60 -16.25 -22.28
CA LYS A 513 -59.75 -16.42 -21.38
C LYS A 513 -60.97 -15.60 -21.79
N GLU A 514 -60.79 -14.42 -22.37
CA GLU A 514 -61.89 -13.63 -22.92
C GLU A 514 -62.45 -14.30 -24.20
N GLN A 515 -61.60 -14.93 -25.01
CA GLN A 515 -62.04 -15.78 -26.13
C GLN A 515 -62.76 -17.05 -25.66
N GLU A 516 -62.29 -17.72 -24.60
CA GLU A 516 -62.98 -18.87 -24.00
C GLU A 516 -64.34 -18.46 -23.42
N ILE A 517 -64.42 -17.33 -22.71
CA ILE A 517 -65.68 -16.76 -22.20
C ILE A 517 -66.62 -16.41 -23.35
N LYS A 518 -66.16 -15.77 -24.42
CA LYS A 518 -66.97 -15.46 -25.61
C LYS A 518 -67.45 -16.73 -26.31
N ALA A 519 -66.60 -17.74 -26.47
CA ALA A 519 -66.98 -19.02 -27.06
C ALA A 519 -68.02 -19.75 -26.19
N LEU A 520 -67.89 -19.71 -24.86
CA LEU A 520 -68.87 -20.24 -23.93
C LEU A 520 -70.18 -19.45 -24.00
N GLN A 521 -70.15 -18.12 -24.02
CA GLN A 521 -71.31 -17.24 -24.19
C GLN A 521 -72.04 -17.54 -25.50
N THR A 522 -71.35 -17.56 -26.64
CA THR A 522 -71.95 -17.91 -27.94
C THR A 522 -72.49 -19.34 -27.96
N SER A 523 -71.81 -20.31 -27.31
CA SER A 523 -72.34 -21.68 -27.20
C SER A 523 -73.62 -21.75 -26.34
N PHE A 524 -73.68 -20.94 -25.29
CA PHE A 524 -74.84 -20.81 -24.39
C PHE A 524 -75.99 -20.08 -25.09
N GLU A 525 -75.72 -19.01 -25.84
CA GLU A 525 -76.68 -18.32 -26.71
C GLU A 525 -77.23 -19.27 -27.78
N ILE A 526 -76.41 -20.10 -28.42
CA ILE A 526 -76.88 -21.12 -29.38
C ILE A 526 -77.76 -22.16 -28.67
N PHE A 527 -77.40 -22.60 -27.47
CA PHE A 527 -78.19 -23.55 -26.69
C PHE A 527 -79.55 -22.96 -26.25
N HIS A 528 -79.57 -21.69 -25.84
CA HIS A 528 -80.78 -21.01 -25.40
C HIS A 528 -81.64 -20.48 -26.56
N ALA A 529 -81.06 -20.07 -27.68
CA ALA A 529 -81.79 -19.75 -28.91
C ALA A 529 -82.48 -20.98 -29.51
N SER A 530 -81.85 -22.16 -29.39
CA SER A 530 -82.48 -23.45 -29.75
C SER A 530 -83.62 -23.85 -28.82
N ASN A 531 -83.73 -23.24 -27.63
CA ASN A 531 -84.54 -23.76 -26.53
C ASN A 531 -85.44 -22.70 -25.85
N ASN A 532 -85.69 -21.56 -26.49
CA ASN A 532 -86.61 -20.55 -25.96
C ASN A 532 -87.42 -19.80 -27.02
N THR A 533 -88.38 -20.50 -27.63
CA THR A 533 -89.60 -19.86 -28.15
C THR A 533 -90.47 -19.35 -26.99
N GLY A 534 -90.01 -18.26 -26.35
CA GLY A 534 -90.76 -17.44 -25.41
C GLY A 534 -90.74 -17.87 -23.95
N ILE A 535 -90.14 -17.03 -23.10
CA ILE A 535 -90.87 -16.16 -22.16
C ILE A 535 -89.94 -15.06 -21.61
N SER A 536 -90.53 -13.91 -21.27
CA SER A 536 -89.87 -12.71 -20.73
C SER A 536 -89.83 -12.73 -19.20
N LEU A 537 -88.86 -12.05 -18.57
CA LEU A 537 -89.10 -10.94 -17.59
C LEU A 537 -87.83 -10.45 -16.86
N MET A 538 -87.35 -9.27 -17.28
CA MET A 538 -86.85 -8.13 -16.45
C MET A 538 -85.62 -8.28 -15.51
N PRO A 539 -84.96 -7.16 -15.12
CA PRO A 539 -83.62 -7.15 -14.52
C PRO A 539 -83.59 -6.85 -13.00
N ASN A 540 -82.39 -6.88 -12.40
CA ASN A 540 -82.09 -6.09 -11.20
C ASN A 540 -80.59 -5.70 -11.13
N GLU A 541 -80.24 -4.82 -10.20
CA GLU A 541 -79.04 -3.95 -10.23
C GLU A 541 -77.80 -4.47 -9.47
N ALA A 542 -76.72 -3.68 -9.45
CA ALA A 542 -75.43 -3.92 -8.78
C ALA A 542 -75.52 -3.71 -7.22
N PRO A 543 -74.47 -3.88 -6.36
CA PRO A 543 -73.19 -3.12 -6.45
C PRO A 543 -71.87 -3.70 -5.81
N VAL A 544 -70.72 -3.32 -6.39
CA VAL A 544 -69.53 -2.64 -5.77
C VAL A 544 -68.77 -3.22 -4.53
N CYS A 545 -67.42 -3.13 -4.59
CA CYS A 545 -66.40 -3.18 -3.50
C CYS A 545 -66.11 -4.53 -2.78
N ALA A 546 -64.95 -4.75 -2.14
CA ALA A 546 -63.59 -4.19 -2.30
C ALA A 546 -62.54 -5.00 -1.48
N SER A 547 -61.25 -4.91 -1.90
CA SER A 547 -59.99 -4.91 -1.11
C SER A 547 -59.67 -5.97 -0.03
N SER A 548 -58.35 -6.20 0.10
CA SER A 548 -57.58 -6.56 1.32
C SER A 548 -57.21 -8.04 1.54
N ASP A 549 -55.94 -8.33 1.25
CA ASP A 549 -54.93 -8.93 2.13
C ASP A 549 -55.40 -9.72 3.38
N GLY A 550 -54.92 -10.96 3.48
CA GLY A 550 -55.03 -11.82 4.65
C GLY A 550 -53.99 -12.97 4.59
N GLU A 551 -53.02 -12.96 5.51
CA GLU A 551 -51.86 -13.86 5.49
C GLU A 551 -52.10 -15.27 6.05
N SER A 552 -51.18 -16.18 5.71
CA SER A 552 -50.61 -17.26 6.55
C SER A 552 -51.44 -18.50 6.90
N ASN A 553 -50.82 -19.66 6.62
CA ASN A 553 -50.92 -20.96 7.31
C ASN A 553 -52.29 -21.69 7.26
N GLU A 554 -52.38 -23.00 7.48
CA GLU A 554 -51.48 -24.13 7.21
C GLU A 554 -52.42 -25.34 6.98
N ASP A 555 -52.07 -26.32 6.13
CA ASP A 555 -52.01 -27.76 6.47
C ASP A 555 -51.83 -28.66 5.23
N VAL A 556 -51.39 -29.90 5.46
CA VAL A 556 -51.20 -30.94 4.43
C VAL A 556 -52.09 -32.16 4.70
N PRO A 557 -52.90 -32.58 3.72
CA PRO A 557 -52.97 -34.02 3.42
C PRO A 557 -52.87 -34.36 1.92
N ALA A 558 -52.26 -35.52 1.65
CA ALA A 558 -51.88 -36.02 0.33
C ALA A 558 -53.03 -36.25 -0.67
N PRO A 559 -52.79 -36.08 -1.99
CA PRO A 559 -53.77 -36.36 -3.04
C PRO A 559 -53.87 -37.87 -3.36
N SER A 560 -54.67 -38.61 -2.61
CA SER A 560 -55.00 -40.01 -2.91
C SER A 560 -56.11 -40.14 -3.96
N ASN A 561 -55.79 -40.04 -5.27
CA ASN A 561 -56.73 -40.42 -6.33
C ASN A 561 -56.07 -40.74 -7.70
N VAL A 562 -55.49 -41.94 -7.82
CA VAL A 562 -54.92 -42.43 -9.10
C VAL A 562 -56.03 -42.90 -10.04
N ARG A 563 -56.61 -41.99 -10.83
CA ARG A 563 -57.49 -42.35 -11.95
C ARG A 563 -56.68 -43.02 -13.07
N LYS A 564 -56.70 -44.36 -13.10
CA LYS A 564 -56.14 -45.19 -14.19
C LYS A 564 -56.85 -44.90 -15.52
N VAL A 565 -56.31 -44.01 -16.35
CA VAL A 565 -56.75 -43.86 -17.75
C VAL A 565 -56.04 -44.92 -18.60
N SER A 566 -56.80 -45.94 -19.03
CA SER A 566 -56.29 -47.00 -19.90
C SER A 566 -56.18 -46.54 -21.35
N LEU A 567 -55.04 -45.94 -21.71
CA LEU A 567 -54.74 -45.58 -23.10
C LEU A 567 -54.33 -46.84 -23.88
N LYS A 568 -55.21 -47.31 -24.77
CA LYS A 568 -54.91 -48.39 -25.72
C LYS A 568 -53.74 -47.98 -26.62
N ALA A 569 -52.72 -48.82 -26.71
CA ALA A 569 -51.52 -48.56 -27.51
C ALA A 569 -51.85 -48.44 -29.01
N LYS A 570 -51.93 -47.21 -29.50
CA LYS A 570 -51.94 -46.88 -30.93
C LYS A 570 -50.51 -47.02 -31.45
N LYS A 571 -50.31 -47.66 -32.61
CA LYS A 571 -48.97 -47.84 -33.20
C LYS A 571 -48.32 -46.47 -33.44
N LEU A 572 -47.28 -46.15 -32.68
CA LEU A 572 -46.48 -44.93 -32.87
C LEU A 572 -45.71 -45.01 -34.20
N SER A 573 -45.55 -43.86 -34.84
CA SER A 573 -44.69 -43.70 -36.01
C SER A 573 -43.23 -43.75 -35.59
N VAL A 574 -42.37 -44.33 -36.43
CA VAL A 574 -40.92 -44.44 -36.18
C VAL A 574 -40.26 -43.06 -35.98
N GLY A 575 -40.85 -41.99 -36.55
CA GLY A 575 -40.41 -40.62 -36.31
C GLY A 575 -40.62 -40.14 -34.86
N GLU A 576 -41.70 -40.54 -34.20
CA GLU A 576 -42.02 -40.14 -32.82
C GLU A 576 -41.03 -40.77 -31.82
N SER A 577 -40.65 -42.04 -32.04
CA SER A 577 -39.63 -42.72 -31.23
C SER A 577 -38.26 -42.04 -31.30
N CYS A 578 -37.87 -41.52 -32.47
CA CYS A 578 -36.61 -40.77 -32.62
C CYS A 578 -36.65 -39.42 -31.89
N HIS A 579 -37.79 -38.72 -31.93
CA HIS A 579 -37.95 -37.45 -31.22
C HIS A 579 -37.99 -37.64 -29.70
N MET A 580 -38.67 -38.69 -29.23
CA MET A 580 -38.72 -39.10 -27.83
C MET A 580 -37.33 -39.49 -27.29
N LEU A 581 -36.52 -40.21 -28.08
CA LEU A 581 -35.14 -40.55 -27.73
C LEU A 581 -34.23 -39.31 -27.69
N HIS A 582 -34.41 -38.36 -28.61
CA HIS A 582 -33.67 -37.09 -28.60
C HIS A 582 -34.00 -36.26 -27.36
N TYR A 583 -35.30 -36.11 -27.05
CA TYR A 583 -35.78 -35.41 -25.86
C TYR A 583 -35.29 -36.07 -24.56
N ALA A 584 -35.30 -37.40 -24.47
CA ALA A 584 -34.74 -38.12 -23.33
C ALA A 584 -33.21 -37.92 -23.18
N ASN A 585 -32.47 -37.84 -24.29
CA ASN A 585 -31.03 -37.52 -24.28
C ASN A 585 -30.77 -36.06 -23.85
N GLU A 586 -31.62 -35.13 -24.29
CA GLU A 586 -31.54 -33.72 -23.92
C GLU A 586 -31.90 -33.49 -22.44
N ILE A 587 -32.90 -34.21 -21.91
CA ILE A 587 -33.20 -34.28 -20.47
C ILE A 587 -31.98 -34.83 -19.71
N ALA A 588 -31.45 -35.99 -20.11
CA ALA A 588 -30.29 -36.58 -19.42
C ALA A 588 -29.06 -35.66 -19.40
N ARG A 589 -28.83 -34.87 -20.46
CA ARG A 589 -27.79 -33.82 -20.48
C ARG A 589 -28.08 -32.71 -19.48
N LYS A 590 -29.33 -32.20 -19.45
CA LYS A 590 -29.76 -31.16 -18.49
C LYS A 590 -29.71 -31.67 -17.05
N ASP A 591 -30.03 -32.94 -16.79
CA ASP A 591 -29.91 -33.55 -15.47
C ASP A 591 -28.44 -33.67 -15.03
N ILE A 592 -27.53 -34.04 -15.93
CA ILE A 592 -26.08 -34.05 -15.68
C ILE A 592 -25.55 -32.62 -15.44
N GLU A 593 -26.01 -31.65 -16.22
CA GLU A 593 -25.65 -30.22 -16.06
C GLU A 593 -26.19 -29.67 -14.73
N ILE A 594 -27.44 -29.93 -14.38
CA ILE A 594 -28.06 -29.59 -13.09
C ILE A 594 -27.34 -30.29 -11.94
N ALA A 595 -26.93 -31.55 -12.07
CA ALA A 595 -26.14 -32.26 -11.06
C ALA A 595 -24.75 -31.63 -10.88
N ASN A 596 -24.07 -31.26 -11.97
CA ASN A 596 -22.78 -30.57 -11.93
C ASN A 596 -22.92 -29.16 -11.32
N LEU A 597 -23.94 -28.39 -11.68
CA LEU A 597 -24.23 -27.07 -11.11
C LEU A 597 -24.60 -27.17 -9.63
N ARG A 598 -25.38 -28.17 -9.21
CA ARG A 598 -25.66 -28.45 -7.79
C ARG A 598 -24.39 -28.83 -7.03
N LYS A 599 -23.50 -29.63 -7.62
CA LYS A 599 -22.20 -29.99 -7.02
C LYS A 599 -21.28 -28.78 -6.89
N ALA A 600 -21.17 -27.96 -7.93
CA ALA A 600 -20.39 -26.72 -7.91
C ALA A 600 -20.94 -25.71 -6.89
N LYS A 601 -22.27 -25.55 -6.84
CA LYS A 601 -22.96 -24.77 -5.79
C LYS A 601 -22.60 -25.28 -4.40
N TYR A 602 -22.75 -26.58 -4.13
CA TYR A 602 -22.44 -27.16 -2.82
C TYR A 602 -20.96 -26.99 -2.43
N GLN A 603 -20.05 -27.12 -3.39
CA GLN A 603 -18.62 -26.85 -3.18
C GLN A 603 -18.37 -25.37 -2.84
N ALA A 604 -19.00 -24.43 -3.55
CA ALA A 604 -18.91 -23.01 -3.26
C ALA A 604 -19.53 -22.64 -1.89
N GLU A 605 -20.71 -23.18 -1.56
CA GLU A 605 -21.34 -23.00 -0.24
C GLU A 605 -20.48 -23.59 0.89
N THR A 606 -19.83 -24.73 0.66
CA THR A 606 -18.91 -25.35 1.65
C THR A 606 -17.65 -24.52 1.84
N ALA A 607 -17.07 -24.01 0.74
CA ALA A 607 -15.92 -23.10 0.79
C ALA A 607 -16.26 -21.78 1.49
N MET A 608 -17.45 -21.21 1.22
CA MET A 608 -17.96 -20.01 1.88
C MET A 608 -18.17 -20.24 3.38
N ARG A 609 -18.79 -21.36 3.79
CA ARG A 609 -18.94 -21.73 5.20
C ARG A 609 -17.60 -21.89 5.91
N LYS A 610 -16.60 -22.51 5.25
CA LYS A 610 -15.25 -22.60 5.80
C LYS A 610 -14.60 -21.22 5.94
N ALA A 611 -14.64 -20.38 4.92
CA ALA A 611 -14.07 -19.03 4.97
C ALA A 611 -14.73 -18.14 6.04
N ILE A 612 -16.04 -18.32 6.29
CA ILE A 612 -16.74 -17.65 7.41
C ILE A 612 -16.22 -18.19 8.75
N HIS A 613 -16.09 -19.50 8.93
CA HIS A 613 -15.55 -20.09 10.17
C HIS A 613 -14.09 -19.68 10.42
N ASP A 614 -13.22 -19.81 9.41
CA ASP A 614 -11.81 -19.40 9.48
C ASP A 614 -11.70 -17.89 9.85
N LYS A 615 -12.59 -17.04 9.32
CA LYS A 615 -12.67 -15.62 9.70
C LYS A 615 -13.14 -15.40 11.14
N VAL A 616 -14.18 -16.12 11.60
CA VAL A 616 -14.70 -15.99 12.98
C VAL A 616 -13.63 -16.40 14.00
N VAL A 617 -12.94 -17.53 13.77
CA VAL A 617 -11.84 -17.98 14.63
C VAL A 617 -10.72 -16.93 14.69
N SER A 618 -10.31 -16.38 13.53
CA SER A 618 -9.29 -15.32 13.51
C SER A 618 -9.76 -14.02 14.19
N GLN A 619 -11.06 -13.70 14.15
CA GLN A 619 -11.64 -12.57 14.87
C GLN A 619 -11.70 -12.81 16.39
N GLU A 620 -11.99 -14.04 16.83
CA GLU A 620 -11.93 -14.46 18.24
C GLU A 620 -10.49 -14.41 18.76
N GLU A 621 -9.50 -14.94 18.01
CA GLU A 621 -8.06 -14.82 18.33
C GLU A 621 -7.61 -13.37 18.47
N LEU A 622 -8.09 -12.47 17.61
CA LEU A 622 -7.81 -11.03 17.71
C LEU A 622 -8.49 -10.38 18.91
N SER A 623 -9.73 -10.75 19.24
CA SER A 623 -10.42 -10.26 20.45
C SER A 623 -9.65 -10.66 21.70
N ASN A 624 -9.37 -11.95 21.89
CA ASN A 624 -8.60 -12.46 23.03
C ASN A 624 -7.23 -11.76 23.17
N LYS A 625 -6.62 -11.35 22.06
CA LYS A 625 -5.36 -10.59 22.06
C LYS A 625 -5.53 -9.11 22.40
N ILE A 626 -6.64 -8.49 22.02
CA ILE A 626 -7.01 -7.14 22.48
C ILE A 626 -7.27 -7.18 23.99
N ASP A 627 -8.12 -8.09 24.46
CA ASP A 627 -8.47 -8.26 25.87
C ASP A 627 -7.21 -8.46 26.76
N ALA A 628 -6.24 -9.26 26.29
CA ALA A 628 -4.97 -9.49 26.98
C ALA A 628 -4.00 -8.28 26.94
N LEU A 629 -4.06 -7.45 25.89
CA LEU A 629 -3.30 -6.21 25.81
C LEU A 629 -3.93 -5.10 26.66
N GLU A 630 -5.26 -5.02 26.71
CA GLU A 630 -5.99 -4.13 27.61
C GLU A 630 -5.69 -4.49 29.07
N GLU A 631 -5.72 -5.78 29.47
CA GLU A 631 -5.32 -6.19 30.81
C GLU A 631 -3.85 -5.84 31.13
N GLN A 632 -2.96 -5.86 30.13
CA GLN A 632 -1.57 -5.44 30.29
C GLN A 632 -1.43 -3.91 30.43
N VAL A 633 -2.22 -3.11 29.71
CA VAL A 633 -2.27 -1.65 29.85
C VAL A 633 -2.82 -1.28 31.24
N ASP A 634 -3.98 -1.84 31.63
CA ASP A 634 -4.57 -1.71 32.97
C ASP A 634 -3.54 -1.99 34.07
N ARG A 635 -2.79 -3.09 33.93
CA ARG A 635 -1.75 -3.50 34.87
C ARG A 635 -0.59 -2.50 34.94
N LEU A 636 -0.23 -1.86 33.83
CA LEU A 636 0.81 -0.81 33.78
C LEU A 636 0.31 0.52 34.37
N GLU A 637 -0.93 0.94 34.06
CA GLU A 637 -1.55 2.14 34.65
C GLU A 637 -1.69 2.02 36.18
N ARG A 638 -2.09 0.84 36.68
CA ARG A 638 -2.11 0.50 38.12
C ARG A 638 -0.72 0.46 38.77
N CYS A 639 0.35 0.29 37.98
CA CYS A 639 1.72 0.42 38.48
C CYS A 639 2.20 1.88 38.45
N GLN A 640 1.85 2.65 37.42
CA GLN A 640 2.28 4.05 37.25
C GLN A 640 1.57 5.00 38.24
N THR A 641 0.27 4.80 38.49
CA THR A 641 -0.50 5.55 39.51
C THR A 641 -0.02 5.30 40.96
N ARG A 642 0.94 4.40 41.17
CA ARG A 642 1.38 3.91 42.48
C ARG A 642 2.55 4.67 43.10
N GLU A 643 3.24 5.53 42.33
CA GLU A 643 4.53 6.13 42.75
C GLU A 643 4.40 7.37 43.66
N GLY A 644 3.21 7.95 43.82
CA GLY A 644 3.00 9.21 44.54
C GLY A 644 2.63 9.09 46.02
N ALA A 645 1.33 8.94 46.31
CA ALA A 645 0.76 9.34 47.60
C ALA A 645 0.12 8.20 48.44
N ASN A 646 -0.10 7.01 47.88
CA ASN A 646 -1.06 6.05 48.45
C ASN A 646 -0.47 5.07 49.49
N LEU A 647 0.86 5.01 49.65
CA LEU A 647 1.54 3.98 50.45
C LEU A 647 1.35 4.14 51.97
N GLU A 648 1.40 5.36 52.51
CA GLU A 648 1.18 5.58 53.95
C GLU A 648 -0.29 5.37 54.35
N TYR A 649 -1.24 5.69 53.46
CA TYR A 649 -2.65 5.33 53.68
C TYR A 649 -2.84 3.81 53.65
N LEU A 650 -2.32 3.12 52.63
CA LEU A 650 -2.37 1.66 52.53
C LEU A 650 -1.79 0.98 53.78
N LYS A 651 -0.61 1.41 54.23
CA LYS A 651 0.06 0.96 55.45
C LYS A 651 -0.83 1.10 56.68
N ASN A 652 -1.47 2.26 56.87
CA ASN A 652 -2.38 2.48 57.99
C ASN A 652 -3.64 1.60 57.93
N VAL A 653 -4.22 1.40 56.74
CA VAL A 653 -5.38 0.51 56.55
C VAL A 653 -5.00 -0.97 56.73
N VAL A 654 -3.83 -1.41 56.27
CA VAL A 654 -3.31 -2.78 56.47
C VAL A 654 -3.00 -3.06 57.93
N ILE A 655 -2.35 -2.12 58.64
CA ILE A 655 -2.14 -2.23 60.09
C ILE A 655 -3.48 -2.32 60.82
N SER A 656 -4.45 -1.48 60.46
CA SER A 656 -5.81 -1.52 61.03
C SER A 656 -6.49 -2.85 60.77
N TYR A 657 -6.44 -3.38 59.54
CA TYR A 657 -6.98 -4.69 59.17
C TYR A 657 -6.37 -5.85 59.99
N ILE A 658 -5.07 -5.80 60.28
CA ILE A 658 -4.38 -6.82 61.10
C ILE A 658 -4.79 -6.69 62.56
N VAL A 659 -4.84 -5.48 63.12
CA VAL A 659 -5.12 -5.20 64.54
C VAL A 659 -6.61 -5.36 64.90
N SER A 660 -7.52 -5.04 63.99
CA SER A 660 -8.95 -5.29 64.17
C SER A 660 -9.22 -6.76 64.49
N LYS A 661 -10.16 -7.02 65.40
CA LYS A 661 -10.65 -8.38 65.71
C LYS A 661 -12.04 -8.66 65.15
N ASP A 662 -12.79 -7.61 64.87
CA ASP A 662 -14.14 -7.65 64.30
C ASP A 662 -14.13 -8.00 62.78
N ALA A 663 -15.19 -8.67 62.33
CA ALA A 663 -15.35 -9.12 60.95
C ALA A 663 -15.77 -7.97 60.02
N ASP A 664 -16.71 -7.12 60.43
CA ASP A 664 -17.19 -6.01 59.60
C ASP A 664 -16.13 -4.89 59.49
N GLY A 665 -15.43 -4.57 60.58
CA GLY A 665 -14.25 -3.73 60.56
C GLY A 665 -13.17 -4.25 59.60
N LYS A 666 -12.90 -5.57 59.59
CA LYS A 666 -11.98 -6.18 58.61
C LYS A 666 -12.51 -6.10 57.18
N ARG A 667 -13.80 -6.32 56.94
CA ARG A 667 -14.39 -6.20 55.61
C ARG A 667 -14.34 -4.77 55.08
N HIS A 668 -14.57 -3.76 55.93
CA HIS A 668 -14.45 -2.36 55.57
C HIS A 668 -12.99 -1.96 55.25
N MET A 669 -12.03 -2.36 56.08
CA MET A 669 -10.60 -2.14 55.79
C MET A 669 -10.13 -2.90 54.54
N MET A 670 -10.63 -4.12 54.29
CA MET A 670 -10.33 -4.87 53.06
C MET A 670 -10.89 -4.17 51.82
N ASN A 671 -12.10 -3.61 51.88
CA ASN A 671 -12.66 -2.83 50.77
C ASN A 671 -11.82 -1.56 50.49
N ALA A 672 -11.30 -0.91 51.53
CA ALA A 672 -10.37 0.22 51.38
C ALA A 672 -9.03 -0.22 50.76
N ILE A 673 -8.44 -1.34 51.19
CA ILE A 673 -7.25 -1.95 50.56
C ILE A 673 -7.52 -2.25 49.08
N SER A 674 -8.68 -2.85 48.77
CA SER A 674 -9.10 -3.22 47.41
C SER A 674 -9.27 -2.02 46.49
N ALA A 675 -9.74 -0.89 47.00
CA ALA A 675 -9.86 0.36 46.25
C ALA A 675 -8.49 1.04 46.04
N VAL A 676 -7.62 1.00 47.06
CA VAL A 676 -6.26 1.57 47.03
C VAL A 676 -5.33 0.80 46.09
N LEU A 677 -5.46 -0.53 46.03
CA LEU A 677 -4.66 -1.41 45.18
C LEU A 677 -5.33 -1.75 43.84
N GLN A 678 -6.54 -1.24 43.58
CA GLN A 678 -7.32 -1.46 42.35
C GLN A 678 -7.38 -2.94 41.94
N PHE A 679 -7.82 -3.79 42.87
CA PHE A 679 -8.02 -5.22 42.62
C PHE A 679 -9.05 -5.45 41.52
N THR A 680 -8.81 -6.46 40.68
CA THR A 680 -9.75 -6.88 39.65
C THR A 680 -11.09 -7.38 40.24
N PRO A 681 -12.19 -7.36 39.47
CA PRO A 681 -13.45 -7.97 39.89
C PRO A 681 -13.30 -9.46 40.29
N ALA A 682 -12.38 -10.19 39.65
CA ALA A 682 -12.08 -11.59 39.98
C ALA A 682 -11.41 -11.73 41.36
N GLU A 683 -10.38 -10.92 41.64
CA GLU A 683 -9.73 -10.89 42.96
C GLU A 683 -10.73 -10.46 44.06
N MET A 684 -11.57 -9.45 43.79
CA MET A 684 -12.63 -9.04 44.71
C MET A 684 -13.64 -10.16 45.00
N GLN A 685 -13.98 -10.99 44.01
CA GLN A 685 -14.86 -12.16 44.20
C GLN A 685 -14.19 -13.23 45.06
N VAL A 686 -12.92 -13.59 44.79
CA VAL A 686 -12.14 -14.55 45.60
C VAL A 686 -12.04 -14.07 47.05
N ILE A 687 -11.75 -12.78 47.25
CA ILE A 687 -11.65 -12.16 48.58
C ILE A 687 -13.01 -12.22 49.30
N ASN A 688 -14.12 -11.76 48.69
CA ASN A 688 -15.44 -11.82 49.34
C ASN A 688 -15.87 -13.26 49.65
N ALA A 689 -15.60 -14.23 48.76
CA ALA A 689 -15.88 -15.65 48.99
C ALA A 689 -15.07 -16.24 50.17
N SER A 690 -13.89 -15.68 50.50
CA SER A 690 -13.12 -16.07 51.68
C SER A 690 -13.71 -15.54 53.00
N PHE A 691 -14.33 -14.36 52.98
CA PHE A 691 -15.05 -13.81 54.15
C PHE A 691 -16.39 -14.51 54.40
N GLN A 692 -17.05 -15.04 53.36
CA GLN A 692 -18.31 -15.79 53.48
C GLN A 692 -18.15 -17.24 53.97
N LYS A 693 -16.91 -17.73 54.19
CA LYS A 693 -16.61 -19.11 54.60
C LYS A 693 -16.24 -19.26 56.08
N LYS A 694 -16.83 -18.44 56.96
CA LYS A 694 -16.66 -18.50 58.42
C LYS A 694 -17.98 -18.24 59.16
#